data_AF-A0AA40SUK0-F1
#
_entry.id   AF-A0AA40SUK0-F1
#
_cell.length_a   1.000
_cell.length_b   1.000
_cell.length_c   1.000
_cell.angle_alpha   90.00
_cell.angle_beta   90.00
_cell.angle_gamma   90.00
#
_symmetry.space_group_name_H-M   'P 1'
#
loop_
_entity.id
_entity.type
_entity.pdbx_description
1 polymer ?
#
loop_
_entity_poly.entity_id
_entity_poly.type
_entity_poly.pdbx_seq_one_letter_code
_entity_poly.pdbx_strand_id
1 'polypeptide(L)'
;MTHNTGPVGIINSDIKTKVDDYLLVPQDDPSRPAVYASGDLYTYLATSKETNFDFNFFDFFLPVGGGPPPHFHPYEHETWYITAGNIQYNLGNQGTNSIVLPEGSLIFGARNRIHGYRNLDSTASITGKTPGARTLSLTTPGALDLFFENIATPIIDRNDPIPGFSAVPGDDTYRTLAEFSIRTNAGINFAPPDYQPPSSSNKYVLVLPEDAEGEVVEQAKELSKIDGFSVWTTGEQEGLAQRPTFDGPFGIEYTSLLSLEESGNELSYNQFSLSSQETDTFVQANLNASQVVKHSESLATGVADLEPTLAGDGIIYELTVNGLDFGELLPGGTPQTPDNELDDVTAIHIHSGDRGSSGPHTFSILDPHHQDEENLSIKLNADGSTTISGIWNSTEAEIPTDLSDFLTGSGLPGEESDYYFQIHTEGNPSGEIRGQIALNSDDFPDPVKSEDHQLLYVTEGQLSVKIGDEVRLASPDTFVEIAPGNEYAIANFGTEEVESLAVSIPQKNLEPAPIPSYLKPQGNLSPNQIVFLGDEDDIFYQPNRKNLRVYGGEGNDELYATQDNRLFGEEGEDLLDAFSGSGRNLLDGGEGNDFLIAGNKDQLVGGDGDDTLIIVNGGENVLYGNAGADQFWIVNGRIPDTVPDPRQVIDQPFPFPDLRPLEDTRNIIADFEQGIDKIYISGVSGISKFDDLKFLPAFGDLRSTSVLASLDGKDISLANLSGVLFNELSAGDFVFA
;
A
#
# COMPACT_ATOMS: atom_id res chain seq x y z
N MET A 1 -23.87 3.69 -41.21
CA MET A 1 -24.93 4.61 -40.76
C MET A 1 -24.31 5.44 -39.66
N THR A 2 -24.21 6.75 -39.87
CA THR A 2 -23.61 7.70 -38.93
C THR A 2 -24.54 7.89 -37.74
N HIS A 3 -24.08 7.57 -36.53
CA HIS A 3 -24.76 7.95 -35.30
C HIS A 3 -24.02 9.11 -34.61
N ASN A 4 -24.84 9.99 -34.03
CA ASN A 4 -24.54 11.34 -33.63
C ASN A 4 -23.56 11.44 -32.46
N THR A 5 -22.66 12.42 -32.58
CA THR A 5 -21.98 13.09 -31.47
C THR A 5 -23.01 13.88 -30.66
N GLY A 6 -23.45 13.35 -29.53
CA GLY A 6 -24.01 14.15 -28.44
C GLY A 6 -22.89 14.50 -27.45
N PRO A 7 -22.97 15.63 -26.74
CA PRO A 7 -22.00 15.91 -25.67
C PRO A 7 -22.26 14.88 -24.56
N VAL A 8 -21.28 14.00 -24.34
CA VAL A 8 -21.23 13.21 -23.11
C VAL A 8 -21.12 14.25 -21.99
N GLY A 9 -22.11 14.23 -21.09
CA GLY A 9 -22.08 15.08 -19.92
C GLY A 9 -20.80 14.80 -19.16
N ILE A 10 -20.14 15.86 -18.70
CA ILE A 10 -19.13 15.78 -17.66
C ILE A 10 -19.86 15.16 -16.46
N ILE A 11 -19.71 13.85 -16.29
CA ILE A 11 -19.96 13.21 -15.01
C ILE A 11 -18.78 13.67 -14.19
N ASN A 12 -19.04 14.42 -13.12
CA ASN A 12 -18.02 14.73 -12.13
C ASN A 12 -17.31 13.42 -11.79
N SER A 13 -16.02 13.38 -12.08
CA SER A 13 -15.08 12.39 -11.57
C SER A 13 -14.92 12.64 -10.07
N ASP A 14 -15.97 12.32 -9.31
CA ASP A 14 -15.82 12.02 -7.90
C ASP A 14 -15.59 10.50 -7.80
N ILE A 15 -14.56 10.02 -8.50
CA ILE A 15 -13.93 8.74 -8.20
C ILE A 15 -13.11 9.04 -6.95
N LYS A 16 -13.70 8.77 -5.77
CA LYS A 16 -12.90 8.61 -4.57
C LYS A 16 -12.28 7.22 -4.63
N THR A 17 -11.12 7.13 -5.26
CA THR A 17 -10.19 6.03 -5.00
C THR A 17 -9.86 6.10 -3.52
N LYS A 18 -10.27 5.10 -2.74
CA LYS A 18 -9.85 5.00 -1.35
C LYS A 18 -8.49 4.30 -1.31
N VAL A 19 -7.49 4.93 -1.95
CA VAL A 19 -6.14 4.89 -1.38
C VAL A 19 -6.32 5.51 0.00
N ASP A 20 -5.74 4.95 1.06
CA ASP A 20 -5.70 5.71 2.31
C ASP A 20 -5.25 7.13 1.98
N ASP A 21 -5.96 8.17 2.45
CA ASP A 21 -5.77 9.57 2.05
C ASP A 21 -4.33 10.11 2.35
N TYR A 22 -3.47 9.24 2.86
CA TYR A 22 -2.10 9.44 3.27
C TYR A 22 -1.36 8.10 3.39
N LEU A 23 -0.02 8.14 3.36
CA LEU A 23 0.84 7.04 3.84
C LEU A 23 1.46 7.41 5.19
N LEU A 24 1.53 6.46 6.12
CA LEU A 24 2.27 6.60 7.38
C LEU A 24 3.17 5.38 7.57
N VAL A 25 4.47 5.55 7.29
CA VAL A 25 5.41 4.43 7.17
C VAL A 25 6.66 4.67 8.02
N PRO A 26 6.89 3.87 9.07
CA PRO A 26 8.18 3.81 9.76
C PRO A 26 9.28 3.34 8.81
N GLN A 27 10.48 3.95 8.87
CA GLN A 27 11.62 3.67 7.99
C GLN A 27 12.01 2.17 7.96
N ASP A 28 11.92 1.52 9.13
CA ASP A 28 12.27 0.10 9.31
C ASP A 28 11.06 -0.84 9.29
N ASP A 29 9.90 -0.38 8.82
CA ASP A 29 8.68 -1.19 8.76
C ASP A 29 8.93 -2.49 7.97
N PRO A 30 8.87 -3.67 8.63
CA PRO A 30 9.18 -4.96 8.01
C PRO A 30 8.14 -5.39 6.98
N SER A 31 6.94 -4.78 6.97
CA SER A 31 5.87 -5.07 6.01
C SER A 31 6.13 -4.47 4.64
N ARG A 32 6.93 -3.39 4.56
CA ARG A 32 7.21 -2.73 3.28
C ARG A 32 7.94 -3.67 2.31
N PRO A 33 7.73 -3.53 1.00
CA PRO A 33 8.59 -4.20 0.04
C PRO A 33 10.05 -3.76 0.28
N ALA A 34 11.01 -4.61 -0.06
CA ALA A 34 12.43 -4.26 -0.01
C ALA A 34 13.26 -5.24 -0.86
N VAL A 35 14.41 -4.77 -1.35
CA VAL A 35 15.29 -5.51 -2.27
C VAL A 35 16.78 -5.33 -1.94
N TYR A 36 17.60 -6.29 -2.36
CA TYR A 36 19.05 -6.17 -2.37
C TYR A 36 19.56 -5.80 -3.76
N ALA A 37 20.23 -4.66 -3.87
CA ALA A 37 20.89 -4.20 -5.09
C ALA A 37 22.17 -3.42 -4.75
N SER A 38 23.17 -3.45 -5.64
CA SER A 38 24.43 -2.70 -5.47
C SER A 38 25.22 -2.94 -4.18
N GLY A 39 24.89 -3.99 -3.42
CA GLY A 39 25.53 -4.30 -2.13
C GLY A 39 24.85 -3.62 -0.95
N ASP A 40 23.67 -3.06 -1.19
CA ASP A 40 22.85 -2.30 -0.27
C ASP A 40 21.49 -2.97 -0.08
N LEU A 41 20.76 -2.49 0.93
CA LEU A 41 19.37 -2.82 1.20
C LEU A 41 18.51 -1.59 0.87
N TYR A 42 17.56 -1.74 -0.03
CA TYR A 42 16.62 -0.68 -0.41
C TYR A 42 15.22 -1.05 0.06
N THR A 43 14.65 -0.26 0.96
CA THR A 43 13.28 -0.39 1.45
C THR A 43 12.40 0.65 0.78
N TYR A 44 11.26 0.25 0.23
CA TYR A 44 10.34 1.19 -0.40
C TYR A 44 9.49 1.87 0.69
N LEU A 45 9.65 3.17 0.88
CA LEU A 45 8.80 3.98 1.75
C LEU A 45 7.52 4.40 1.02
N ALA A 46 7.62 4.71 -0.28
CA ALA A 46 6.50 4.87 -1.19
C ALA A 46 6.88 4.31 -2.58
N THR A 47 5.99 3.52 -3.17
CA THR A 47 6.13 3.00 -4.53
C THR A 47 5.56 3.97 -5.55
N SER A 48 5.92 3.78 -6.82
CA SER A 48 5.34 4.55 -7.93
C SER A 48 3.85 4.27 -8.06
N LYS A 49 3.36 3.05 -7.79
CA LYS A 49 1.92 2.74 -7.83
C LYS A 49 1.15 3.52 -6.75
N GLU A 50 1.64 3.53 -5.52
CA GLU A 50 1.00 4.24 -4.39
C GLU A 50 0.92 5.76 -4.58
N THR A 51 1.72 6.33 -5.49
CA THR A 51 1.87 7.77 -5.69
C THR A 51 1.45 8.21 -7.09
N ASN A 52 0.74 7.35 -7.82
CA ASN A 52 0.33 7.60 -9.20
C ASN A 52 1.50 8.03 -10.13
N PHE A 53 2.64 7.36 -9.96
CA PHE A 53 3.90 7.57 -10.70
C PHE A 53 4.48 8.99 -10.59
N ASP A 54 4.00 9.81 -9.65
CA ASP A 54 4.54 11.16 -9.45
C ASP A 54 5.92 11.13 -8.79
N PHE A 55 6.17 10.16 -7.91
CA PHE A 55 7.47 9.92 -7.30
C PHE A 55 7.66 8.47 -6.83
N ASN A 56 8.85 8.13 -6.36
CA ASN A 56 9.02 7.00 -5.44
C ASN A 56 10.01 7.39 -4.35
N PHE A 57 9.91 6.73 -3.21
CA PHE A 57 10.68 7.09 -2.03
C PHE A 57 11.23 5.86 -1.33
N PHE A 58 12.51 5.92 -0.97
CA PHE A 58 13.25 4.79 -0.44
C PHE A 58 14.04 5.16 0.81
N ASP A 59 14.18 4.19 1.70
CA ASP A 59 15.30 4.13 2.63
C ASP A 59 16.40 3.25 2.04
N PHE A 60 17.59 3.82 1.86
CA PHE A 60 18.78 3.07 1.45
C PHE A 60 19.68 2.84 2.67
N PHE A 61 19.84 1.58 3.05
CA PHE A 61 20.82 1.13 4.02
C PHE A 61 22.06 0.57 3.31
N LEU A 62 23.22 1.19 3.56
CA LEU A 62 24.47 0.91 2.87
C LEU A 62 25.49 0.29 3.84
N PRO A 63 25.79 -1.01 3.75
CA PRO A 63 26.95 -1.60 4.40
C PRO A 63 28.27 -1.01 3.92
N VAL A 64 29.36 -1.22 4.68
CA VAL A 64 30.70 -0.80 4.26
C VAL A 64 31.04 -1.36 2.88
N GLY A 65 31.32 -0.46 1.94
CA GLY A 65 31.67 -0.79 0.57
C GLY A 65 30.48 -1.01 -0.36
N GLY A 66 29.25 -0.94 0.13
CA GLY A 66 28.01 -0.87 -0.65
C GLY A 66 27.89 0.44 -1.41
N GLY A 67 27.04 0.47 -2.42
CA GLY A 67 26.82 1.60 -3.31
C GLY A 67 27.05 1.26 -4.81
N PRO A 68 26.23 1.83 -5.72
CA PRO A 68 26.34 1.59 -7.14
C PRO A 68 27.58 2.27 -7.76
N PRO A 69 28.13 1.72 -8.86
CA PRO A 69 29.16 2.41 -9.62
C PRO A 69 28.57 3.65 -10.33
N PRO A 70 29.41 4.58 -10.81
CA PRO A 70 28.92 5.78 -11.49
C PRO A 70 27.99 5.48 -12.69
N HIS A 71 26.77 6.01 -12.65
CA HIS A 71 25.69 5.86 -13.64
C HIS A 71 24.90 7.18 -13.74
N PHE A 72 23.90 7.26 -14.61
CA PHE A 72 22.98 8.39 -14.70
C PHE A 72 21.57 7.92 -15.02
N HIS A 73 20.60 8.77 -14.70
CA HIS A 73 19.18 8.54 -14.95
C HIS A 73 18.72 9.38 -16.13
N PRO A 74 18.25 8.78 -17.24
CA PRO A 74 17.75 9.55 -18.37
C PRO A 74 16.37 10.17 -18.14
N TYR A 75 15.55 9.62 -17.22
CA TYR A 75 14.16 10.01 -17.03
C TYR A 75 13.85 10.58 -15.66
N GLU A 76 14.62 10.24 -14.63
CA GLU A 76 14.34 10.62 -13.25
C GLU A 76 15.39 11.59 -12.71
N HIS A 77 14.94 12.55 -11.92
CA HIS A 77 15.83 13.19 -10.95
C HIS A 77 15.96 12.25 -9.75
N GLU A 78 17.10 12.23 -9.08
CA GLU A 78 17.28 11.50 -7.82
C GLU A 78 17.81 12.46 -6.75
N THR A 79 17.19 12.45 -5.58
CA THR A 79 17.59 13.26 -4.42
C THR A 79 17.98 12.35 -3.28
N TRP A 80 19.08 12.66 -2.60
CA TRP A 80 19.52 11.95 -1.39
C TRP A 80 19.60 12.89 -0.21
N TYR A 81 19.08 12.45 0.94
CA TYR A 81 19.29 13.10 2.24
C TYR A 81 19.91 12.10 3.22
N ILE A 82 21.11 12.39 3.71
CA ILE A 82 21.86 11.46 4.57
C ILE A 82 21.30 11.54 6.00
N THR A 83 20.69 10.45 6.46
CA THR A 83 20.08 10.34 7.80
C THR A 83 21.00 9.69 8.82
N ALA A 84 22.03 8.94 8.40
CA ALA A 84 23.02 8.42 9.32
C ALA A 84 24.38 8.17 8.65
N GLY A 85 25.44 8.73 9.24
CA GLY A 85 26.82 8.41 8.88
C GLY A 85 27.40 9.23 7.72
N ASN A 86 28.50 8.73 7.15
CA ASN A 86 29.25 9.44 6.11
C ASN A 86 29.25 8.64 4.80
N ILE A 87 28.80 9.27 3.71
CA ILE A 87 28.71 8.62 2.39
C ILE A 87 29.61 9.35 1.40
N GLN A 88 30.44 8.59 0.67
CA GLN A 88 31.19 9.15 -0.45
C GLN A 88 30.30 9.19 -1.69
N TYR A 89 30.11 10.38 -2.26
CA TYR A 89 29.49 10.57 -3.57
C TYR A 89 30.55 10.82 -4.63
N ASN A 90 30.38 10.20 -5.79
CA ASN A 90 31.24 10.30 -6.96
C ASN A 90 30.49 11.05 -8.07
N LEU A 91 30.76 12.35 -8.20
CA LEU A 91 30.01 13.27 -9.05
C LEU A 91 30.80 13.70 -10.30
N GLY A 92 30.07 14.20 -11.29
CA GLY A 92 30.64 14.65 -12.56
C GLY A 92 31.08 13.50 -13.48
N ASN A 93 31.60 13.84 -14.66
CA ASN A 93 31.88 12.82 -15.67
C ASN A 93 32.93 11.81 -15.17
N GLN A 94 32.61 10.52 -15.35
CA GLN A 94 33.40 9.38 -14.85
C GLN A 94 33.66 9.39 -13.33
N GLY A 95 32.82 10.06 -12.52
CA GLY A 95 32.98 10.11 -11.06
C GLY A 95 34.25 10.83 -10.62
N THR A 96 34.72 11.79 -11.41
CA THR A 96 36.01 12.48 -11.17
C THR A 96 36.02 13.42 -9.97
N ASN A 97 34.85 13.79 -9.44
CA ASN A 97 34.71 14.67 -8.29
C ASN A 97 34.07 13.90 -7.13
N SER A 98 34.90 13.25 -6.32
CA SER A 98 34.46 12.54 -5.12
C SER A 98 34.41 13.48 -3.91
N ILE A 99 33.37 13.39 -3.10
CA ILE A 99 33.21 14.12 -1.83
C ILE A 99 32.60 13.19 -0.79
N VAL A 100 33.08 13.26 0.46
CA VAL A 100 32.51 12.51 1.59
C VAL A 100 31.60 13.45 2.35
N LEU A 101 30.31 13.13 2.40
CA LEU A 101 29.28 13.99 2.96
C LEU A 101 28.77 13.39 4.28
N PRO A 102 28.65 14.22 5.34
CA PRO A 102 28.10 13.80 6.62
C PRO A 102 26.57 13.75 6.61
N GLU A 103 26.01 13.16 7.66
CA GLU A 103 24.61 13.27 8.06
C GLU A 103 24.09 14.72 7.98
N GLY A 104 22.83 14.89 7.59
CA GLY A 104 22.23 16.20 7.35
C GLY A 104 22.57 16.82 5.98
N SER A 105 23.41 16.18 5.18
CA SER A 105 23.71 16.66 3.81
C SER A 105 22.61 16.25 2.81
N LEU A 106 22.24 17.18 1.92
CA LEU A 106 21.35 16.92 0.79
C LEU A 106 22.09 16.99 -0.55
N ILE A 107 21.78 16.04 -1.44
CA ILE A 107 22.31 15.97 -2.81
C ILE A 107 21.15 15.84 -3.78
N PHE A 108 21.07 16.72 -4.77
CA PHE A 108 20.19 16.57 -5.93
C PHE A 108 21.01 16.15 -7.16
N GLY A 109 20.80 14.91 -7.61
CA GLY A 109 21.29 14.35 -8.85
C GLY A 109 20.32 14.61 -10.00
N ALA A 110 20.59 15.63 -10.80
CA ALA A 110 19.73 15.92 -11.93
C ALA A 110 19.76 14.83 -13.01
N ARG A 111 18.64 14.65 -13.73
CA ARG A 111 18.55 13.85 -14.96
C ARG A 111 19.76 14.05 -15.86
N ASN A 112 20.27 12.94 -16.39
CA ASN A 112 21.41 12.82 -17.29
C ASN A 112 22.77 13.18 -16.67
N ARG A 113 22.84 13.48 -15.37
CA ARG A 113 24.11 13.71 -14.69
C ARG A 113 24.63 12.46 -14.03
N ILE A 114 25.92 12.19 -14.23
CA ILE A 114 26.57 11.01 -13.69
C ILE A 114 26.74 11.14 -12.17
N HIS A 115 26.34 10.12 -11.43
CA HIS A 115 26.57 10.02 -10.00
C HIS A 115 26.74 8.55 -9.62
N GLY A 116 27.30 8.34 -8.44
CA GLY A 116 27.36 7.06 -7.78
C GLY A 116 27.82 7.31 -6.36
N TYR A 117 27.68 6.33 -5.49
CA TYR A 117 28.08 6.50 -4.10
C TYR A 117 28.72 5.24 -3.57
N ARG A 118 29.42 5.39 -2.45
CA ARG A 118 30.00 4.28 -1.72
C ARG A 118 30.02 4.60 -0.24
N ASN A 119 29.53 3.68 0.59
CA ASN A 119 29.76 3.79 2.02
C ASN A 119 31.21 3.39 2.36
N LEU A 120 31.92 4.26 3.06
CA LEU A 120 33.29 4.03 3.54
C LEU A 120 33.35 3.86 5.06
N ASP A 121 32.25 4.14 5.76
CA ASP A 121 32.15 4.19 7.22
C ASP A 121 31.38 2.98 7.77
N SER A 122 31.87 2.40 8.86
CA SER A 122 31.38 1.14 9.43
C SER A 122 30.63 1.31 10.74
N THR A 123 30.19 2.52 11.13
CA THR A 123 29.83 2.77 12.54
C THR A 123 28.55 3.58 12.83
N ALA A 124 27.82 4.08 11.84
CA ALA A 124 26.75 5.05 12.09
C ALA A 124 25.38 4.44 12.43
N SER A 125 24.95 3.40 11.73
CA SER A 125 23.64 2.76 11.90
C SER A 125 23.78 1.23 11.90
N ILE A 126 22.78 0.50 12.41
CA ILE A 126 22.76 -0.97 12.44
C ILE A 126 21.40 -1.46 11.95
N THR A 127 21.39 -2.27 10.89
CA THR A 127 20.22 -3.04 10.46
C THR A 127 20.54 -4.53 10.66
N GLY A 128 19.73 -5.19 11.48
CA GLY A 128 20.00 -6.56 11.96
C GLY A 128 21.31 -6.65 12.74
N LYS A 129 22.38 -7.15 12.10
CA LYS A 129 23.74 -7.26 12.68
C LYS A 129 24.80 -6.54 11.86
N THR A 130 24.41 -5.84 10.81
CA THR A 130 25.32 -5.21 9.85
C THR A 130 25.38 -3.72 10.15
N PRO A 131 26.56 -3.14 10.41
CA PRO A 131 26.68 -1.71 10.52
C PRO A 131 26.78 -1.05 9.14
N GLY A 132 26.23 0.15 9.00
CA GLY A 132 26.16 0.88 7.74
C GLY A 132 25.84 2.36 7.91
N ALA A 133 25.67 3.03 6.78
CA ALA A 133 25.14 4.38 6.66
C ALA A 133 23.70 4.32 6.11
N ARG A 134 22.91 5.37 6.34
CA ARG A 134 21.54 5.49 5.78
C ARG A 134 21.36 6.79 5.02
N THR A 135 20.57 6.72 3.95
CA THR A 135 20.17 7.88 3.16
C THR A 135 18.78 7.66 2.59
N LEU A 136 17.95 8.69 2.65
CA LEU A 136 16.64 8.69 2.00
C LEU A 136 16.86 9.02 0.53
N SER A 137 16.34 8.19 -0.39
CA SER A 137 16.39 8.46 -1.83
C SER A 137 14.98 8.70 -2.39
N LEU A 138 14.82 9.79 -3.13
CA LEU A 138 13.56 10.16 -3.77
C LEU A 138 13.78 10.39 -5.28
N THR A 139 12.96 9.77 -6.13
CA THR A 139 12.99 10.04 -7.57
C THR A 139 11.71 10.62 -8.14
N THR A 140 11.86 11.50 -9.14
CA THR A 140 10.74 12.13 -9.85
C THR A 140 10.95 12.13 -11.38
N PRO A 141 9.96 11.70 -12.19
CA PRO A 141 8.76 10.96 -11.78
C PRO A 141 9.10 9.60 -11.15
N GLY A 142 8.12 8.97 -10.52
CA GLY A 142 8.24 7.64 -9.94
C GLY A 142 8.32 6.58 -11.03
N ALA A 143 9.43 5.84 -11.06
CA ALA A 143 9.56 4.61 -11.87
C ALA A 143 10.82 3.77 -11.55
N LEU A 144 11.77 4.31 -10.79
CA LEU A 144 13.02 3.61 -10.42
C LEU A 144 12.78 2.29 -9.64
N ASP A 145 11.69 2.17 -8.91
CA ASP A 145 11.26 0.93 -8.26
C ASP A 145 11.00 -0.20 -9.27
N LEU A 146 10.34 0.08 -10.40
CA LEU A 146 10.14 -0.88 -11.49
C LEU A 146 11.47 -1.43 -12.00
N PHE A 147 12.51 -0.60 -12.04
CA PHE A 147 13.85 -1.03 -12.38
C PHE A 147 14.40 -2.04 -11.37
N PHE A 148 14.28 -1.75 -10.08
CA PHE A 148 14.79 -2.64 -9.03
C PHE A 148 14.00 -3.95 -8.94
N GLU A 149 12.68 -3.95 -9.09
CA GLU A 149 11.88 -5.19 -9.16
C GLU A 149 12.37 -6.17 -10.23
N ASN A 150 12.99 -5.66 -11.29
CA ASN A 150 13.46 -6.46 -12.42
C ASN A 150 14.90 -6.93 -12.28
N ILE A 151 15.77 -6.15 -11.65
CA ILE A 151 17.22 -6.41 -11.63
C ILE A 151 17.79 -6.72 -10.24
N ALA A 152 17.05 -6.40 -9.18
CA ALA A 152 17.48 -6.62 -7.81
C ALA A 152 17.16 -8.04 -7.33
N THR A 153 17.76 -8.41 -6.21
CA THR A 153 17.47 -9.70 -5.55
C THR A 153 16.36 -9.48 -4.52
N PRO A 154 15.25 -10.25 -4.56
CA PRO A 154 14.21 -10.17 -3.54
C PRO A 154 14.75 -10.48 -2.15
N ILE A 155 14.18 -9.86 -1.13
CA ILE A 155 14.55 -10.13 0.26
C ILE A 155 13.90 -11.42 0.75
N ILE A 156 14.69 -12.21 1.49
CA ILE A 156 14.22 -13.40 2.21
C ILE A 156 14.12 -13.08 3.71
N ASP A 157 15.11 -12.38 4.26
CA ASP A 157 15.13 -11.85 5.63
C ASP A 157 15.96 -10.55 5.62
N ARG A 158 15.43 -9.47 6.21
CA ARG A 158 16.11 -8.16 6.30
C ARG A 158 17.28 -8.16 7.30
N ASN A 159 17.34 -9.16 8.18
CA ASN A 159 18.41 -9.31 9.16
C ASN A 159 19.57 -10.18 8.66
N ASP A 160 19.41 -10.80 7.49
CA ASP A 160 20.46 -11.60 6.89
C ASP A 160 21.62 -10.74 6.37
N PRO A 161 22.84 -11.30 6.24
CA PRO A 161 23.96 -10.58 5.67
C PRO A 161 23.65 -10.09 4.26
N ILE A 162 23.78 -8.78 4.05
CA ILE A 162 23.54 -8.15 2.74
C ILE A 162 24.55 -8.71 1.72
N PRO A 163 24.09 -9.23 0.57
CA PRO A 163 24.97 -9.78 -0.44
C PRO A 163 25.97 -8.73 -0.94
N GLY A 164 27.27 -9.04 -0.84
CA GLY A 164 28.30 -8.15 -1.37
C GLY A 164 28.18 -7.97 -2.89
N PHE A 165 28.45 -6.75 -3.35
CA PHE A 165 28.39 -6.42 -4.78
C PHE A 165 29.76 -6.50 -5.45
N SER A 166 29.82 -7.20 -6.58
CA SER A 166 31.00 -7.25 -7.44
C SER A 166 30.61 -6.84 -8.86
N ALA A 167 30.59 -5.54 -9.14
CA ALA A 167 30.37 -5.04 -10.49
C ALA A 167 31.61 -5.22 -11.37
N VAL A 168 31.47 -6.06 -12.41
CA VAL A 168 32.04 -5.76 -13.73
C VAL A 168 30.93 -6.05 -14.74
N PRO A 169 30.10 -5.06 -15.10
CA PRO A 169 29.07 -5.27 -16.12
C PRO A 169 29.74 -5.60 -17.47
N GLY A 170 29.21 -6.61 -18.17
CA GLY A 170 29.59 -6.92 -19.55
C GLY A 170 28.70 -6.21 -20.56
N ASP A 171 29.08 -6.20 -21.84
CA ASP A 171 28.35 -5.53 -22.94
C ASP A 171 26.85 -5.89 -22.99
N ASP A 172 26.49 -7.14 -22.70
CA ASP A 172 25.09 -7.58 -22.67
C ASP A 172 24.29 -6.99 -21.49
N THR A 173 24.92 -6.74 -20.34
CA THR A 173 24.29 -6.07 -19.19
C THR A 173 23.99 -4.62 -19.53
N TYR A 174 24.95 -3.90 -20.14
CA TYR A 174 24.72 -2.52 -20.58
C TYR A 174 23.56 -2.41 -21.58
N ARG A 175 23.51 -3.31 -22.56
CA ARG A 175 22.42 -3.32 -23.54
C ARG A 175 21.07 -3.61 -22.87
N THR A 176 21.02 -4.58 -21.96
CA THR A 176 19.77 -4.96 -21.27
C THR A 176 19.23 -3.83 -20.38
N LEU A 177 20.11 -3.14 -19.65
CA LEU A 177 19.74 -1.99 -18.82
C LEU A 177 19.27 -0.82 -19.69
N ALA A 178 20.00 -0.49 -20.76
CA ALA A 178 19.59 0.56 -21.69
C ALA A 178 18.25 0.24 -22.40
N GLU A 179 18.03 -1.01 -22.80
CA GLU A 179 16.76 -1.47 -23.36
C GLU A 179 15.64 -1.40 -22.32
N PHE A 180 15.91 -1.74 -21.05
CA PHE A 180 14.95 -1.56 -19.96
C PHE A 180 14.56 -0.09 -19.84
N SER A 181 15.54 0.81 -19.66
CA SER A 181 15.30 2.24 -19.51
C SER A 181 14.54 2.84 -20.69
N ILE A 182 14.84 2.43 -21.92
CA ILE A 182 14.08 2.88 -23.09
C ILE A 182 12.64 2.36 -23.10
N ARG A 183 12.38 1.14 -22.62
CA ARG A 183 11.05 0.52 -22.64
C ARG A 183 10.14 1.04 -21.53
N THR A 184 10.68 1.27 -20.35
CA THR A 184 9.91 1.62 -19.15
C THR A 184 9.93 3.10 -18.83
N ASN A 185 10.68 3.90 -19.59
CA ASN A 185 11.03 5.27 -19.23
C ASN A 185 11.59 5.36 -17.80
N ALA A 186 12.34 4.34 -17.38
CA ALA A 186 12.80 4.20 -16.01
C ALA A 186 14.13 3.47 -15.86
N GLY A 187 14.99 3.94 -14.97
CA GLY A 187 16.18 3.22 -14.54
C GLY A 187 17.51 3.81 -15.01
N ILE A 188 18.59 3.05 -14.81
CA ILE A 188 19.95 3.60 -14.87
C ILE A 188 20.66 3.30 -16.19
N ASN A 189 21.50 4.22 -16.62
CA ASN A 189 22.45 4.03 -17.71
C ASN A 189 23.88 4.26 -17.24
N PHE A 190 24.81 3.46 -17.75
CA PHE A 190 26.23 3.70 -17.56
C PHE A 190 26.78 4.55 -18.69
N ALA A 191 27.57 5.56 -18.32
CA ALA A 191 28.10 6.51 -19.28
C ALA A 191 29.40 6.02 -19.94
N PRO A 192 29.54 6.11 -21.27
CA PRO A 192 30.83 5.92 -21.91
C PRO A 192 31.86 6.98 -21.46
N PRO A 193 33.17 6.75 -21.61
CA PRO A 193 34.22 7.65 -21.14
C PRO A 193 34.10 9.11 -21.62
N ASP A 194 33.53 9.32 -22.80
CA ASP A 194 33.37 10.62 -23.46
C ASP A 194 31.98 11.25 -23.28
N TYR A 195 31.08 10.63 -22.50
CA TYR A 195 29.76 11.17 -22.23
C TYR A 195 29.84 12.57 -21.65
N GLN A 196 28.94 13.45 -22.07
CA GLN A 196 28.73 14.75 -21.45
C GLN A 196 27.22 14.92 -21.23
N PRO A 197 26.78 15.39 -20.05
CA PRO A 197 25.38 15.67 -19.83
C PRO A 197 24.89 16.72 -20.83
N PRO A 198 23.63 16.64 -21.29
CA PRO A 198 23.02 17.69 -22.10
C PRO A 198 23.16 19.06 -21.44
N SER A 199 23.35 20.11 -22.23
CA SER A 199 23.42 21.49 -21.70
C SER A 199 22.13 21.94 -21.02
N SER A 200 21.01 21.25 -21.26
CA SER A 200 19.72 21.47 -20.62
C SER A 200 19.59 20.80 -19.26
N SER A 201 20.53 19.93 -18.86
CA SER A 201 20.47 19.26 -17.57
C SER A 201 20.72 20.25 -16.43
N ASN A 202 19.77 20.30 -15.50
CA ASN A 202 19.86 21.05 -14.24
C ASN A 202 21.16 20.73 -13.51
N LYS A 203 21.68 21.66 -12.72
CA LYS A 203 22.92 21.48 -11.97
C LYS A 203 22.74 20.44 -10.87
N TYR A 204 23.85 19.85 -10.40
CA TYR A 204 23.84 19.25 -9.08
C TYR A 204 23.55 20.34 -8.05
N VAL A 205 22.78 20.00 -7.04
CA VAL A 205 22.64 20.83 -5.85
C VAL A 205 23.21 20.04 -4.69
N LEU A 206 24.14 20.64 -3.96
CA LEU A 206 24.74 20.09 -2.76
C LEU A 206 24.47 21.05 -1.60
N VAL A 207 23.90 20.56 -0.51
CA VAL A 207 23.72 21.33 0.72
C VAL A 207 24.42 20.62 1.85
N LEU A 208 25.34 21.33 2.52
CA LEU A 208 25.98 20.86 3.74
C LEU A 208 25.23 21.37 4.98
N PRO A 209 25.18 20.58 6.07
CA PRO A 209 24.65 21.06 7.34
C PRO A 209 25.58 22.13 7.93
N GLU A 210 25.04 22.96 8.84
CA GLU A 210 25.77 24.07 9.45
C GLU A 210 27.00 23.62 10.23
N ASP A 211 26.92 22.47 10.88
CA ASP A 211 27.98 21.87 11.68
C ASP A 211 29.04 21.11 10.86
N ALA A 212 28.93 21.12 9.53
CA ALA A 212 29.96 20.56 8.65
C ALA A 212 31.30 21.29 8.83
N GLU A 213 32.37 20.54 9.09
CA GLU A 213 33.70 21.09 9.33
C GLU A 213 34.81 20.33 8.59
N GLY A 214 35.96 20.99 8.41
CA GLY A 214 37.18 20.34 7.94
C GLY A 214 37.24 20.15 6.42
N GLU A 215 37.68 18.97 5.98
CA GLU A 215 38.03 18.73 4.56
C GLU A 215 36.81 18.82 3.62
N VAL A 216 35.62 18.41 4.09
CA VAL A 216 34.39 18.46 3.29
C VAL A 216 34.03 19.88 2.87
N VAL A 217 34.20 20.86 3.77
CA VAL A 217 33.92 22.29 3.50
C VAL A 217 34.87 22.83 2.43
N GLU A 218 36.15 22.48 2.49
CA GLU A 218 37.14 22.90 1.49
C GLU A 218 36.88 22.25 0.12
N GLN A 219 36.50 20.96 0.10
CA GLN A 219 36.11 20.27 -1.14
C GLN A 219 34.85 20.89 -1.75
N ALA A 220 33.84 21.20 -0.93
CA ALA A 220 32.60 21.85 -1.34
C ALA A 220 32.85 23.24 -1.97
N LYS A 221 33.79 24.02 -1.40
CA LYS A 221 34.22 25.30 -2.00
C LYS A 221 34.83 25.12 -3.39
N GLU A 222 35.63 24.08 -3.61
CA GLU A 222 36.16 23.80 -4.94
C GLU A 222 35.07 23.36 -5.92
N LEU A 223 34.11 22.53 -5.49
CA LEU A 223 32.96 22.14 -6.31
C LEU A 223 32.11 23.36 -6.70
N SER A 224 31.92 24.33 -5.80
CA SER A 224 31.14 25.55 -6.07
C SER A 224 31.67 26.39 -7.24
N LYS A 225 32.95 26.19 -7.62
CA LYS A 225 33.60 26.89 -8.73
C LYS A 225 33.43 26.16 -10.08
N ILE A 226 32.88 24.95 -10.07
CA ILE A 226 32.73 24.10 -11.26
C ILE A 226 31.34 24.34 -11.87
N ASP A 227 31.29 24.60 -13.18
CA ASP A 227 30.02 24.70 -13.87
C ASP A 227 29.26 23.36 -13.83
N GLY A 228 27.96 23.44 -13.59
CA GLY A 228 27.13 22.27 -13.31
C GLY A 228 26.94 21.93 -11.83
N PHE A 229 27.53 22.68 -10.89
CA PHE A 229 27.31 22.55 -9.45
C PHE A 229 26.70 23.84 -8.86
N SER A 230 25.80 23.65 -7.90
CA SER A 230 25.30 24.65 -6.97
C SER A 230 25.57 24.10 -5.57
N VAL A 231 26.34 24.81 -4.76
CA VAL A 231 26.78 24.34 -3.44
C VAL A 231 26.36 25.35 -2.39
N TRP A 232 25.72 24.85 -1.33
CA TRP A 232 25.08 25.63 -0.29
C TRP A 232 25.34 25.06 1.09
N THR A 233 25.03 25.83 2.12
CA THR A 233 25.04 25.41 3.53
C THR A 233 23.73 25.82 4.20
N THR A 234 23.27 25.09 5.21
CA THR A 234 22.07 25.49 5.99
C THR A 234 22.36 26.67 6.94
N GLY A 235 23.59 26.78 7.44
CA GLY A 235 24.07 27.90 8.27
C GLY A 235 25.20 28.72 7.64
N GLU A 236 25.72 29.68 8.41
CA GLU A 236 26.82 30.56 7.96
C GLU A 236 28.15 29.78 7.86
N GLN A 237 28.72 29.73 6.65
CA GLN A 237 30.00 29.08 6.37
C GLN A 237 30.85 29.95 5.46
N GLU A 238 32.08 30.27 5.89
CA GLU A 238 32.93 31.22 5.15
C GLU A 238 33.25 30.72 3.74
N GLY A 239 32.75 31.43 2.72
CA GLY A 239 33.04 31.12 1.31
C GLY A 239 32.02 30.18 0.64
N LEU A 240 30.95 29.80 1.33
CA LEU A 240 29.79 29.11 0.76
C LEU A 240 28.54 29.98 0.94
N ALA A 241 27.55 29.80 0.07
CA ALA A 241 26.30 30.54 0.16
C ALA A 241 25.33 29.81 1.10
N GLN A 242 24.66 30.56 1.98
CA GLN A 242 23.65 30.00 2.87
C GLN A 242 22.33 29.80 2.14
N ARG A 243 21.59 28.75 2.50
CA ARG A 243 20.21 28.52 2.07
C ARG A 243 19.26 29.55 2.68
N PRO A 244 18.26 30.02 1.90
CA PRO A 244 17.27 30.97 2.42
C PRO A 244 16.29 30.27 3.36
N THR A 245 15.79 31.03 4.34
CA THR A 245 14.60 30.69 5.11
C THR A 245 13.36 31.38 4.55
N PHE A 246 12.18 30.81 4.83
CA PHE A 246 10.89 31.39 4.46
C PHE A 246 9.80 30.93 5.43
N ASP A 247 8.76 31.75 5.59
CA ASP A 247 7.56 31.36 6.34
C ASP A 247 6.71 30.41 5.48
N GLY A 248 6.55 29.17 5.94
CA GLY A 248 5.71 28.15 5.31
C GLY A 248 4.31 28.07 5.93
N PRO A 249 3.59 26.96 5.69
CA PRO A 249 2.30 26.69 6.32
C PRO A 249 2.37 26.80 7.85
N PHE A 250 1.23 27.14 8.46
CA PHE A 250 1.06 27.25 9.91
C PHE A 250 1.98 28.28 10.60
N GLY A 251 2.63 29.17 9.82
CA GLY A 251 3.54 30.18 10.36
C GLY A 251 4.88 29.62 10.84
N ILE A 252 5.25 28.42 10.37
CA ILE A 252 6.52 27.77 10.68
C ILE A 252 7.60 28.30 9.74
N GLU A 253 8.79 28.60 10.26
CA GLU A 253 9.94 28.97 9.43
C GLU A 253 10.60 27.71 8.85
N TYR A 254 10.71 27.65 7.52
CA TYR A 254 11.37 26.58 6.80
C TYR A 254 12.72 27.05 6.26
N THR A 255 13.72 26.17 6.26
CA THR A 255 14.97 26.34 5.50
C THR A 255 14.89 25.55 4.20
N SER A 256 15.07 26.21 3.05
CA SER A 256 15.01 25.52 1.76
C SER A 256 16.29 24.75 1.45
N LEU A 257 16.21 23.44 1.28
CA LEU A 257 17.35 22.59 0.88
C LEU A 257 17.41 22.39 -0.63
N LEU A 258 16.27 22.41 -1.32
CA LEU A 258 16.15 22.40 -2.77
C LEU A 258 14.89 23.16 -3.17
N SER A 259 15.04 24.17 -4.03
CA SER A 259 13.88 24.91 -4.55
C SER A 259 13.24 24.19 -5.75
N LEU A 260 11.94 24.46 -5.99
CA LEU A 260 11.24 24.01 -7.19
C LEU A 260 11.97 24.45 -8.47
N GLU A 261 12.50 25.67 -8.54
CA GLU A 261 13.22 26.14 -9.73
C GLU A 261 14.51 25.32 -9.99
N GLU A 262 15.27 25.01 -8.94
CA GLU A 262 16.50 24.21 -9.05
C GLU A 262 16.22 22.77 -9.51
N SER A 263 15.08 22.21 -9.11
CA SER A 263 14.66 20.86 -9.53
C SER A 263 14.04 20.81 -10.92
N GLY A 264 13.71 21.96 -11.52
CA GLY A 264 13.00 22.02 -12.80
C GLY A 264 11.47 21.97 -12.67
N ASN A 265 10.96 22.40 -11.51
CA ASN A 265 9.57 22.33 -11.07
C ASN A 265 9.08 20.91 -10.81
N GLU A 266 9.97 20.06 -10.31
CA GLU A 266 9.71 18.63 -10.11
C GLU A 266 9.55 18.28 -8.62
N LEU A 267 10.26 18.97 -7.74
CA LEU A 267 10.08 18.91 -6.29
C LEU A 267 10.69 20.12 -5.57
N SER A 268 10.26 20.40 -4.35
CA SER A 268 11.06 21.17 -3.38
C SER A 268 11.33 20.34 -2.14
N TYR A 269 12.47 20.59 -1.50
CA TYR A 269 12.92 19.88 -0.31
C TYR A 269 13.30 20.91 0.75
N ASN A 270 12.72 20.83 1.93
CA ASN A 270 12.88 21.81 3.00
C ASN A 270 13.06 21.09 4.34
N GLN A 271 13.54 21.84 5.34
CA GLN A 271 13.57 21.39 6.73
C GLN A 271 12.92 22.45 7.62
N PHE A 272 12.33 22.03 8.73
CA PHE A 272 11.79 22.91 9.75
C PHE A 272 11.98 22.32 11.14
N SER A 273 11.94 23.19 12.15
CA SER A 273 11.78 22.79 13.54
C SER A 273 10.46 23.32 14.09
N LEU A 274 9.88 22.61 15.04
CA LEU A 274 8.61 22.97 15.67
C LEU A 274 8.71 22.75 17.17
N SER A 275 8.72 23.84 17.94
CA SER A 275 8.77 23.78 19.40
C SER A 275 7.46 23.23 19.98
N SER A 276 7.54 22.66 21.19
CA SER A 276 6.38 22.13 21.90
C SER A 276 5.32 23.19 22.18
N GLN A 277 4.07 22.76 22.15
CA GLN A 277 2.89 23.57 22.39
C GLN A 277 2.18 23.07 23.65
N GLU A 278 1.73 23.99 24.49
CA GLU A 278 0.84 23.68 25.61
C GLU A 278 -0.58 23.47 25.06
N THR A 279 -1.26 22.40 25.45
CA THR A 279 -2.61 22.07 24.96
C THR A 279 -3.57 21.72 26.08
N ASP A 280 -4.87 21.93 25.79
CA ASP A 280 -5.94 21.31 26.55
C ASP A 280 -6.28 19.96 25.88
N THR A 281 -5.62 18.88 26.32
CA THR A 281 -5.89 17.52 25.80
C THR A 281 -7.22 16.99 26.33
N PHE A 282 -8.07 16.45 25.46
CA PHE A 282 -9.23 15.66 25.85
C PHE A 282 -9.05 14.22 25.38
N VAL A 283 -9.89 13.30 25.85
CA VAL A 283 -9.83 11.90 25.42
C VAL A 283 -11.00 11.65 24.48
N GLN A 284 -10.70 11.07 23.32
CA GLN A 284 -11.69 10.79 22.29
C GLN A 284 -11.55 9.37 21.73
N ALA A 285 -12.65 8.79 21.29
CA ALA A 285 -12.64 7.65 20.39
C ALA A 285 -13.42 7.99 19.12
N ASN A 286 -12.82 7.76 17.97
CA ASN A 286 -13.49 7.81 16.68
C ASN A 286 -13.95 6.40 16.32
N LEU A 287 -15.26 6.19 16.24
CA LEU A 287 -15.88 4.89 16.01
C LEU A 287 -16.25 4.72 14.55
N ASN A 288 -15.87 3.59 13.96
CA ASN A 288 -16.34 3.16 12.65
C ASN A 288 -16.21 1.62 12.52
N ALA A 289 -16.68 1.09 11.39
CA ALA A 289 -16.63 -0.34 11.10
C ALA A 289 -15.24 -0.90 10.74
N SER A 290 -14.26 -0.04 10.40
CA SER A 290 -12.91 -0.52 10.06
C SER A 290 -12.10 -0.92 11.30
N GLN A 291 -12.60 -0.63 12.50
CA GLN A 291 -11.89 -0.91 13.74
C GLN A 291 -12.44 -2.13 14.48
N VAL A 292 -13.61 -2.67 14.08
CA VAL A 292 -14.15 -3.90 14.66
C VAL A 292 -13.35 -5.12 14.20
N VAL A 293 -13.18 -6.11 15.09
CA VAL A 293 -12.34 -7.30 14.83
C VAL A 293 -12.87 -8.14 13.68
N LYS A 294 -14.20 -8.18 13.51
CA LYS A 294 -14.85 -8.75 12.33
C LYS A 294 -15.53 -7.59 11.61
N HIS A 295 -14.96 -7.18 10.49
CA HIS A 295 -15.43 -6.04 9.70
C HIS A 295 -16.93 -6.17 9.38
N SER A 296 -17.66 -5.09 9.65
CA SER A 296 -19.02 -4.88 9.15
C SER A 296 -18.95 -3.90 7.96
N GLU A 297 -19.93 -3.93 7.06
CA GLU A 297 -20.05 -2.93 5.99
C GLU A 297 -20.76 -1.64 6.46
N SER A 298 -20.75 -1.38 7.77
CA SER A 298 -21.46 -0.25 8.35
C SER A 298 -20.91 1.08 7.86
N LEU A 299 -21.80 1.94 7.37
CA LEU A 299 -21.50 3.35 7.14
C LEU A 299 -21.72 4.19 8.41
N ALA A 300 -22.11 3.56 9.51
CA ALA A 300 -22.27 4.25 10.77
C ALA A 300 -20.92 4.78 11.27
N THR A 301 -20.98 5.95 11.89
CA THR A 301 -19.83 6.58 12.53
C THR A 301 -20.22 7.04 13.91
N GLY A 302 -19.23 7.14 14.79
CA GLY A 302 -19.43 7.75 16.09
C GLY A 302 -18.20 8.49 16.55
N VAL A 303 -18.41 9.44 17.45
CA VAL A 303 -17.34 10.15 18.15
C VAL A 303 -17.71 10.15 19.62
N ALA A 304 -16.81 9.65 20.47
CA ALA A 304 -17.00 9.62 21.90
C ALA A 304 -15.95 10.49 22.58
N ASP A 305 -16.39 11.47 23.35
CA ASP A 305 -15.55 12.34 24.18
C ASP A 305 -15.65 11.90 25.64
N LEU A 306 -14.51 11.91 26.33
CA LEU A 306 -14.36 11.53 27.73
C LEU A 306 -13.61 12.62 28.50
N GLU A 307 -14.18 13.06 29.63
CA GLU A 307 -13.59 14.08 30.49
C GLU A 307 -13.67 13.69 31.97
N PRO A 308 -12.65 13.98 32.81
CA PRO A 308 -12.77 13.79 34.25
C PRO A 308 -13.77 14.77 34.88
N THR A 309 -14.52 14.34 35.89
CA THR A 309 -15.38 15.27 36.67
C THR A 309 -14.52 16.28 37.41
N LEU A 310 -15.06 17.48 37.67
CA LEU A 310 -14.38 18.53 38.45
C LEU A 310 -13.95 18.09 39.85
N ALA A 311 -14.60 17.07 40.42
CA ALA A 311 -14.26 16.49 41.72
C ALA A 311 -13.21 15.37 41.63
N GLY A 312 -12.88 14.90 40.42
CA GLY A 312 -11.90 13.84 40.15
C GLY A 312 -12.37 12.45 40.56
N ASP A 313 -13.68 12.24 40.71
CA ASP A 313 -14.31 11.02 41.22
C ASP A 313 -15.20 10.30 40.18
N GLY A 314 -15.16 10.76 38.93
CA GLY A 314 -15.91 10.18 37.82
C GLY A 314 -15.42 10.65 36.45
N ILE A 315 -16.04 10.12 35.40
CA ILE A 315 -15.80 10.42 33.99
C ILE A 315 -17.13 10.83 33.35
N ILE A 316 -17.16 11.99 32.73
CA ILE A 316 -18.24 12.45 31.86
C ILE A 316 -17.98 11.84 30.50
N TYR A 317 -19.00 11.23 29.90
CA TYR A 317 -18.93 10.73 28.52
C TYR A 317 -20.02 11.38 27.67
N GLU A 318 -19.67 11.67 26.42
CA GLU A 318 -20.60 12.07 25.38
C GLU A 318 -20.25 11.33 24.08
N LEU A 319 -21.13 10.46 23.61
CA LEU A 319 -20.99 9.68 22.38
C LEU A 319 -22.05 10.15 21.40
N THR A 320 -21.63 10.71 20.27
CA THR A 320 -22.52 11.06 19.16
C THR A 320 -22.38 10.05 18.03
N VAL A 321 -23.49 9.46 17.61
CA VAL A 321 -23.53 8.36 16.63
C VAL A 321 -24.41 8.76 15.46
N ASN A 322 -23.96 8.45 14.25
CA ASN A 322 -24.71 8.62 13.02
C ASN A 322 -24.88 7.28 12.31
N GLY A 323 -26.03 7.07 11.67
CA GLY A 323 -26.29 5.91 10.82
C GLY A 323 -26.75 4.63 11.52
N LEU A 324 -27.13 4.66 12.80
CA LEU A 324 -27.74 3.55 13.54
C LEU A 324 -29.09 3.95 14.14
N ASP A 325 -29.94 2.95 14.44
CA ASP A 325 -31.27 3.18 15.01
C ASP A 325 -31.30 3.02 16.53
N PHE A 326 -31.59 4.12 17.22
CA PHE A 326 -31.86 4.21 18.65
C PHE A 326 -33.36 4.38 18.94
N GLY A 327 -34.22 4.15 17.94
CA GLY A 327 -35.66 4.40 17.99
C GLY A 327 -36.33 3.86 19.25
N GLU A 328 -36.03 2.63 19.65
CA GLU A 328 -36.57 2.00 20.87
C GLU A 328 -36.15 2.71 22.17
N LEU A 329 -34.99 3.38 22.16
CA LEU A 329 -34.40 4.07 23.30
C LEU A 329 -34.79 5.57 23.35
N LEU A 330 -35.38 6.10 22.28
CA LEU A 330 -35.75 7.51 22.16
C LEU A 330 -37.25 7.75 22.47
N PRO A 331 -37.60 8.93 23.02
CA PRO A 331 -38.99 9.28 23.30
C PRO A 331 -39.86 9.26 22.03
N GLY A 332 -40.71 8.24 21.90
CA GLY A 332 -41.65 8.09 20.79
C GLY A 332 -41.35 6.95 19.83
N GLY A 333 -40.29 6.16 20.02
CA GLY A 333 -40.11 4.89 19.31
C GLY A 333 -39.91 5.05 17.80
N THR A 334 -39.37 6.18 17.33
CA THR A 334 -39.32 6.50 15.90
C THR A 334 -37.94 6.17 15.33
N PRO A 335 -37.86 5.28 14.32
CA PRO A 335 -36.61 4.92 13.66
C PRO A 335 -35.87 6.13 13.08
N GLN A 336 -34.55 6.19 13.25
CA GLN A 336 -33.70 7.24 12.62
C GLN A 336 -33.25 6.86 11.21
N THR A 337 -33.22 5.58 10.91
CA THR A 337 -32.82 4.96 9.64
C THR A 337 -34.01 4.17 9.05
N PRO A 338 -33.90 3.58 7.85
CA PRO A 338 -34.93 2.69 7.34
C PRO A 338 -35.13 1.48 8.26
N ASP A 339 -36.27 1.46 8.96
CA ASP A 339 -36.71 0.45 9.92
C ASP A 339 -36.66 -0.99 9.35
N ASN A 340 -35.52 -1.65 9.57
CA ASN A 340 -35.22 -3.01 9.11
C ASN A 340 -34.77 -3.93 10.26
N GLU A 341 -34.79 -3.43 11.48
CA GLU A 341 -34.38 -4.06 12.74
C GLU A 341 -32.88 -4.44 12.83
N LEU A 342 -32.08 -4.43 11.76
CA LEU A 342 -30.67 -4.88 11.81
C LEU A 342 -29.74 -3.84 12.44
N ASP A 343 -30.01 -2.56 12.26
CA ASP A 343 -29.21 -1.46 12.81
C ASP A 343 -29.74 -0.92 14.14
N ASP A 344 -30.72 -1.62 14.73
CA ASP A 344 -31.25 -1.34 16.06
C ASP A 344 -30.16 -1.57 17.11
N VAL A 345 -29.82 -0.51 17.85
CA VAL A 345 -28.76 -0.54 18.87
C VAL A 345 -29.21 -1.34 20.09
N THR A 346 -28.47 -2.40 20.40
CA THR A 346 -28.77 -3.33 21.50
C THR A 346 -27.87 -3.11 22.72
N ALA A 347 -26.64 -2.65 22.51
CA ALA A 347 -25.70 -2.39 23.60
C ALA A 347 -24.58 -1.40 23.21
N ILE A 348 -24.00 -0.73 24.20
CA ILE A 348 -22.82 0.14 24.08
C ILE A 348 -21.91 -0.10 25.25
N HIS A 349 -20.66 -0.46 24.96
CA HIS A 349 -19.68 -0.90 25.94
C HIS A 349 -18.30 -0.25 25.75
N ILE A 350 -17.52 -0.21 26.84
CA ILE A 350 -16.06 -0.13 26.79
C ILE A 350 -15.48 -1.49 27.10
N HIS A 351 -14.47 -1.88 26.34
CA HIS A 351 -13.67 -3.09 26.53
C HIS A 351 -12.20 -2.71 26.75
N SER A 352 -11.45 -3.63 27.36
CA SER A 352 -10.00 -3.50 27.50
C SER A 352 -9.29 -4.36 26.46
N GLY A 353 -8.51 -3.77 25.56
CA GLY A 353 -7.65 -4.47 24.62
C GLY A 353 -7.11 -3.54 23.53
N ASP A 354 -6.02 -3.98 22.91
CA ASP A 354 -5.39 -3.28 21.80
C ASP A 354 -6.29 -3.22 20.57
N ARG A 355 -6.02 -2.27 19.68
CA ARG A 355 -6.61 -2.19 18.35
C ARG A 355 -6.54 -3.55 17.64
N GLY A 356 -7.65 -3.95 17.01
CA GLY A 356 -7.75 -5.24 16.30
C GLY A 356 -7.89 -6.48 17.19
N SER A 357 -7.85 -6.34 18.52
CA SER A 357 -8.08 -7.45 19.46
C SER A 357 -9.45 -7.35 20.12
N SER A 358 -10.08 -8.50 20.43
CA SER A 358 -11.27 -8.56 21.28
C SER A 358 -10.86 -8.57 22.75
N GLY A 359 -11.38 -7.60 23.51
CA GLY A 359 -11.17 -7.45 24.93
C GLY A 359 -12.32 -7.97 25.79
N PRO A 360 -12.10 -8.32 27.07
CA PRO A 360 -13.20 -8.46 28.01
C PRO A 360 -13.93 -7.12 28.17
N HIS A 361 -15.24 -7.23 28.42
CA HIS A 361 -16.08 -6.10 28.79
C HIS A 361 -15.57 -5.43 30.07
N THR A 362 -15.51 -4.10 30.07
CA THR A 362 -15.01 -3.31 31.20
C THR A 362 -16.07 -2.36 31.76
N PHE A 363 -16.81 -1.62 30.92
CA PHE A 363 -17.94 -0.75 31.34
C PHE A 363 -19.11 -0.80 30.37
N SER A 364 -20.32 -0.56 30.88
CA SER A 364 -21.54 -0.45 30.09
C SER A 364 -22.09 0.96 30.12
N ILE A 365 -22.47 1.48 28.94
CA ILE A 365 -23.39 2.62 28.79
C ILE A 365 -24.80 2.08 28.62
N LEU A 366 -24.94 1.10 27.72
CA LEU A 366 -26.18 0.39 27.44
C LEU A 366 -25.89 -1.11 27.46
N ASP A 367 -26.54 -1.85 28.36
CA ASP A 367 -26.48 -3.32 28.42
C ASP A 367 -27.89 -3.84 28.79
N PRO A 368 -28.39 -4.91 28.14
CA PRO A 368 -29.62 -5.62 28.50
C PRO A 368 -29.77 -6.00 29.99
N HIS A 369 -28.67 -6.05 30.74
CA HIS A 369 -28.60 -6.48 32.13
C HIS A 369 -28.24 -5.38 33.14
N HIS A 370 -27.56 -4.30 32.71
CA HIS A 370 -27.17 -3.17 33.55
C HIS A 370 -27.16 -1.88 32.73
N GLN A 371 -28.10 -0.97 32.97
CA GLN A 371 -28.08 0.36 32.36
C GLN A 371 -27.45 1.38 33.31
N ASP A 372 -26.83 2.42 32.76
CA ASP A 372 -26.53 3.64 33.52
C ASP A 372 -27.86 4.34 33.83
N GLU A 373 -28.49 3.99 34.95
CA GLU A 373 -29.92 4.30 35.21
C GLU A 373 -30.17 5.67 35.85
N GLU A 374 -29.16 6.36 36.39
CA GLU A 374 -29.40 7.60 37.15
C GLU A 374 -29.10 8.90 36.38
N ASN A 375 -28.23 8.87 35.36
CA ASN A 375 -27.81 10.09 34.65
C ASN A 375 -27.68 9.99 33.13
N LEU A 376 -27.94 8.80 32.54
CA LEU A 376 -27.93 8.60 31.09
C LEU A 376 -28.96 9.48 30.36
N SER A 377 -28.50 10.16 29.32
CA SER A 377 -29.30 10.99 28.43
C SER A 377 -29.06 10.58 26.99
N ILE A 378 -30.12 10.13 26.31
CA ILE A 378 -30.11 9.81 24.88
C ILE A 378 -30.98 10.83 24.16
N LYS A 379 -30.42 11.49 23.15
CA LYS A 379 -31.06 12.62 22.46
C LYS A 379 -30.82 12.55 20.96
N LEU A 380 -31.91 12.63 20.20
CA LEU A 380 -31.87 12.84 18.75
C LEU A 380 -31.52 14.30 18.43
N ASN A 381 -30.55 14.50 17.56
CA ASN A 381 -30.09 15.80 17.09
C ASN A 381 -30.82 16.23 15.81
N ALA A 382 -30.68 17.51 15.46
CA ALA A 382 -31.36 18.09 14.31
C ALA A 382 -30.81 17.61 12.95
N ASP A 383 -29.57 17.13 12.93
CA ASP A 383 -28.88 16.59 11.76
C ASP A 383 -29.15 15.09 11.54
N GLY A 384 -29.87 14.44 12.46
CA GLY A 384 -30.20 13.01 12.39
C GLY A 384 -29.28 12.11 13.21
N SER A 385 -28.20 12.63 13.80
CA SER A 385 -27.36 11.89 14.75
C SER A 385 -28.02 11.72 16.12
N THR A 386 -27.59 10.74 16.89
CA THR A 386 -28.03 10.51 18.28
C THR A 386 -26.86 10.71 19.24
N THR A 387 -27.04 11.58 20.23
CA THR A 387 -26.07 11.78 21.31
C THR A 387 -26.49 11.02 22.56
N ILE A 388 -25.56 10.24 23.10
CA ILE A 388 -25.66 9.47 24.33
C ILE A 388 -24.66 10.06 25.32
N SER A 389 -25.12 10.49 26.50
CA SER A 389 -24.27 11.20 27.46
C SER A 389 -24.59 10.79 28.89
N GLY A 390 -23.61 10.87 29.79
CA GLY A 390 -23.77 10.52 31.20
C GLY A 390 -22.50 10.75 32.00
N ILE A 391 -22.49 10.26 33.24
CA ILE A 391 -21.37 10.37 34.17
C ILE A 391 -21.13 9.02 34.84
N TRP A 392 -20.02 8.36 34.54
CA TRP A 392 -19.56 7.20 35.30
C TRP A 392 -18.88 7.65 36.58
N ASN A 393 -19.30 7.11 37.73
CA ASN A 393 -18.71 7.46 39.02
C ASN A 393 -18.75 6.29 40.01
N SER A 394 -18.12 6.49 41.18
CA SER A 394 -17.94 5.47 42.22
C SER A 394 -19.21 4.83 42.80
N THR A 395 -20.41 5.34 42.48
CA THR A 395 -21.68 4.69 42.88
C THR A 395 -22.20 3.66 41.87
N GLU A 396 -21.66 3.61 40.66
CA GLU A 396 -22.18 2.81 39.53
C GLU A 396 -21.14 1.82 38.95
N ALA A 397 -19.85 2.15 38.96
CA ALA A 397 -18.75 1.21 38.66
C ALA A 397 -17.39 1.71 39.20
N GLU A 398 -16.45 0.81 39.51
CA GLU A 398 -15.04 1.20 39.72
C GLU A 398 -14.38 1.41 38.36
N ILE A 399 -14.14 2.67 37.97
CA ILE A 399 -13.31 3.02 36.80
C ILE A 399 -11.95 2.33 36.97
N PRO A 400 -11.39 1.65 35.95
CA PRO A 400 -10.10 1.00 36.08
C PRO A 400 -9.07 2.08 36.32
N THR A 401 -8.16 1.80 37.24
CA THR A 401 -7.09 2.72 37.59
C THR A 401 -6.36 3.23 36.34
N ASP A 402 -6.10 2.34 35.37
CA ASP A 402 -5.38 2.70 34.14
C ASP A 402 -6.14 3.70 33.25
N LEU A 403 -7.47 3.56 33.08
CA LEU A 403 -8.28 4.52 32.31
C LEU A 403 -8.40 5.86 33.05
N SER A 404 -8.53 5.82 34.38
CA SER A 404 -8.57 7.03 35.22
C SER A 404 -7.23 7.79 35.18
N ASP A 405 -6.12 7.06 35.22
CA ASP A 405 -4.78 7.62 35.10
C ASP A 405 -4.53 8.17 33.69
N PHE A 406 -5.04 7.49 32.65
CA PHE A 406 -4.97 7.97 31.26
C PHE A 406 -5.69 9.30 31.06
N LEU A 407 -6.93 9.44 31.56
CA LEU A 407 -7.72 10.67 31.46
C LEU A 407 -7.15 11.85 32.25
N THR A 408 -6.29 11.60 33.23
CA THR A 408 -5.70 12.63 34.10
C THR A 408 -4.19 12.78 33.90
N GLY A 409 -3.62 12.02 32.97
CA GLY A 409 -2.20 11.95 32.66
C GLY A 409 -1.72 13.03 31.69
N SER A 410 -0.40 13.10 31.48
CA SER A 410 0.25 14.01 30.54
C SER A 410 0.67 13.29 29.25
N GLY A 411 -0.16 12.37 28.76
CA GLY A 411 0.11 11.65 27.52
C GLY A 411 0.01 12.54 26.29
N LEU A 412 0.44 12.04 25.14
CA LEU A 412 0.47 12.81 23.89
C LEU A 412 -0.81 12.60 23.07
N PRO A 413 -1.39 13.62 22.42
CA PRO A 413 -2.49 13.44 21.49
C PRO A 413 -2.15 12.42 20.40
N GLY A 414 -3.00 11.40 20.23
CA GLY A 414 -2.79 10.23 19.36
C GLY A 414 -2.26 9.00 20.09
N GLU A 415 -1.91 9.09 21.38
CA GLU A 415 -1.60 7.92 22.21
C GLU A 415 -2.88 7.13 22.47
N GLU A 416 -2.94 5.89 21.96
CA GLU A 416 -4.03 4.96 22.22
C GLU A 416 -3.90 4.35 23.62
N SER A 417 -5.02 4.31 24.34
CA SER A 417 -5.12 3.55 25.58
C SER A 417 -5.42 2.07 25.28
N ASP A 418 -5.28 1.23 26.31
CA ASP A 418 -5.72 -0.18 26.27
C ASP A 418 -7.26 -0.33 26.28
N TYR A 419 -8.03 0.73 25.99
CA TYR A 419 -9.49 0.73 26.03
C TYR A 419 -10.10 1.18 24.72
N TYR A 420 -11.29 0.65 24.41
CA TYR A 420 -12.04 1.02 23.22
C TYR A 420 -13.55 1.00 23.45
N PHE A 421 -14.26 1.87 22.73
CA PHE A 421 -15.71 1.84 22.63
C PHE A 421 -16.17 0.81 21.60
N GLN A 422 -17.29 0.16 21.88
CA GLN A 422 -17.96 -0.73 20.94
C GLN A 422 -19.49 -0.55 21.03
N ILE A 423 -20.13 -0.38 19.88
CA ILE A 423 -21.59 -0.36 19.75
C ILE A 423 -22.04 -1.67 19.12
N HIS A 424 -23.10 -2.25 19.65
CA HIS A 424 -23.70 -3.50 19.18
C HIS A 424 -25.10 -3.23 18.64
N THR A 425 -25.45 -3.93 17.57
CA THR A 425 -26.78 -3.92 16.95
C THR A 425 -27.36 -5.33 16.90
N GLU A 426 -28.63 -5.48 16.56
CA GLU A 426 -29.24 -6.79 16.29
C GLU A 426 -28.56 -7.51 15.10
N GLY A 427 -28.18 -6.77 14.06
CA GLY A 427 -27.49 -7.28 12.88
C GLY A 427 -26.04 -7.66 13.15
N ASN A 428 -25.35 -6.92 14.03
CA ASN A 428 -23.97 -7.17 14.42
C ASN A 428 -23.79 -7.25 15.96
N PRO A 429 -24.21 -8.37 16.60
CA PRO A 429 -24.15 -8.53 18.05
C PRO A 429 -22.72 -8.57 18.61
N SER A 430 -21.71 -8.87 17.78
CA SER A 430 -20.30 -8.86 18.17
C SER A 430 -19.66 -7.46 18.09
N GLY A 431 -20.41 -6.47 17.62
CA GLY A 431 -19.98 -5.08 17.43
C GLY A 431 -20.23 -4.61 16.00
N GLU A 432 -20.99 -3.53 15.87
CA GLU A 432 -21.28 -2.81 14.62
C GLU A 432 -20.17 -1.81 14.28
N ILE A 433 -19.82 -0.94 15.23
CA ILE A 433 -18.72 0.03 15.12
C ILE A 433 -17.88 0.06 16.39
N ARG A 434 -16.58 0.33 16.24
CA ARG A 434 -15.59 0.39 17.33
C ARG A 434 -14.69 1.61 17.17
N GLY A 435 -14.22 2.16 18.28
CA GLY A 435 -13.23 3.24 18.32
C GLY A 435 -12.25 3.03 19.47
N GLN A 436 -10.95 2.96 19.16
CA GLN A 436 -9.93 2.95 20.21
C GLN A 436 -9.94 4.30 20.93
N ILE A 437 -9.87 4.28 22.27
CA ILE A 437 -9.79 5.49 23.07
C ILE A 437 -8.37 6.02 22.97
N ALA A 438 -8.20 7.25 22.52
CA ALA A 438 -6.93 7.94 22.41
C ALA A 438 -7.00 9.35 23.01
N LEU A 439 -5.86 9.91 23.38
CA LEU A 439 -5.78 11.34 23.67
C LEU A 439 -5.97 12.12 22.36
N ASN A 440 -6.67 13.24 22.42
CA ASN A 440 -6.88 14.13 21.28
C ASN A 440 -6.69 15.60 21.70
N SER A 441 -6.55 16.47 20.72
CA SER A 441 -6.42 17.92 20.90
C SER A 441 -7.05 18.62 19.71
N ASP A 442 -7.89 19.62 20.00
CA ASP A 442 -8.44 20.53 18.99
C ASP A 442 -7.51 21.73 18.73
N ASP A 443 -6.35 21.79 19.42
CA ASP A 443 -5.39 22.91 19.34
C ASP A 443 -4.52 22.88 18.06
N PHE A 444 -4.89 22.07 17.06
CA PHE A 444 -4.25 22.17 15.74
C PHE A 444 -4.49 23.55 15.13
N PRO A 445 -3.51 24.10 14.39
CA PRO A 445 -3.76 25.28 13.58
C PRO A 445 -4.82 25.00 12.50
N ASP A 446 -5.43 26.06 11.96
CA ASP A 446 -6.38 25.94 10.85
C ASP A 446 -5.76 25.07 9.73
N PRO A 447 -6.43 23.99 9.28
CA PRO A 447 -5.87 23.10 8.29
C PRO A 447 -5.70 23.80 6.96
N VAL A 448 -4.69 23.36 6.21
CA VAL A 448 -4.44 23.80 4.84
C VAL A 448 -4.71 22.67 3.88
N LYS A 449 -5.35 22.98 2.75
CA LYS A 449 -5.52 22.02 1.68
C LYS A 449 -4.23 21.89 0.87
N SER A 450 -3.76 20.67 0.69
CA SER A 450 -2.65 20.39 -0.21
C SER A 450 -3.12 20.24 -1.65
N GLU A 451 -2.43 20.87 -2.59
CA GLU A 451 -2.64 20.69 -4.04
C GLU A 451 -1.53 19.84 -4.69
N ASP A 452 -0.46 19.56 -3.93
CA ASP A 452 0.71 18.74 -4.30
C ASP A 452 0.82 17.57 -3.30
N HIS A 453 1.67 16.57 -3.57
CA HIS A 453 2.04 15.63 -2.51
C HIS A 453 2.90 16.36 -1.47
N GLN A 454 2.52 16.29 -0.19
CA GLN A 454 3.36 16.78 0.92
C GLN A 454 3.92 15.59 1.68
N LEU A 455 5.24 15.51 1.74
CA LEU A 455 5.94 14.47 2.46
C LEU A 455 6.57 15.07 3.70
N LEU A 456 6.31 14.47 4.86
CA LEU A 456 6.94 14.81 6.13
C LEU A 456 7.79 13.62 6.57
N TYR A 457 9.07 13.86 6.88
CA TYR A 457 9.92 12.84 7.49
C TYR A 457 10.44 13.38 8.82
N VAL A 458 10.07 12.74 9.93
CA VAL A 458 10.45 13.20 11.27
C VAL A 458 11.84 12.67 11.60
N THR A 459 12.78 13.56 11.88
CA THR A 459 14.16 13.21 12.24
C THR A 459 14.37 13.22 13.75
N GLU A 460 13.75 14.17 14.45
CA GLU A 460 13.76 14.27 15.91
C GLU A 460 12.39 14.64 16.47
N GLY A 461 12.14 14.28 17.73
CA GLY A 461 10.87 14.52 18.39
C GLY A 461 9.70 13.71 17.80
N GLN A 462 8.47 14.07 18.18
CA GLN A 462 7.27 13.43 17.68
C GLN A 462 6.32 14.46 17.11
N LEU A 463 6.00 14.33 15.82
CA LEU A 463 5.11 15.24 15.11
C LEU A 463 3.67 14.72 15.16
N SER A 464 2.74 15.58 15.58
CA SER A 464 1.31 15.31 15.44
C SER A 464 0.84 15.82 14.08
N VAL A 465 0.21 14.96 13.30
CA VAL A 465 -0.29 15.25 11.95
C VAL A 465 -1.78 14.96 11.92
N LYS A 466 -2.59 15.98 11.60
CA LYS A 466 -4.02 15.85 11.36
C LYS A 466 -4.27 15.82 9.87
N ILE A 467 -4.99 14.83 9.36
CA ILE A 467 -5.38 14.69 7.95
C ILE A 467 -6.89 14.42 7.92
N GLY A 468 -7.65 15.36 7.37
CA GLY A 468 -9.10 15.39 7.56
C GLY A 468 -9.46 15.45 9.05
N ASP A 469 -10.24 14.47 9.51
CA ASP A 469 -10.65 14.35 10.91
C ASP A 469 -9.72 13.43 11.73
N GLU A 470 -8.77 12.74 11.10
CA GLU A 470 -7.86 11.82 11.80
C GLU A 470 -6.60 12.52 12.29
N VAL A 471 -6.20 12.21 13.53
CA VAL A 471 -4.93 12.65 14.13
C VAL A 471 -4.00 11.44 14.25
N ARG A 472 -2.77 11.59 13.78
CA ARG A 472 -1.73 10.56 13.80
C ARG A 472 -0.43 11.13 14.37
N LEU A 473 0.38 10.24 14.93
CA LEU A 473 1.70 10.56 15.47
C LEU A 473 2.79 9.98 14.58
N ALA A 474 3.70 10.84 14.12
CA ALA A 474 4.91 10.45 13.44
C ALA A 474 6.08 10.58 14.42
N SER A 475 6.64 9.44 14.82
CA SER A 475 7.83 9.38 15.67
C SER A 475 9.10 9.56 14.81
N PRO A 476 10.31 9.68 15.39
CA PRO A 476 11.53 9.73 14.60
C PRO A 476 11.62 8.55 13.63
N ASP A 477 12.20 8.79 12.46
CA ASP A 477 12.27 7.86 11.35
C ASP A 477 10.91 7.42 10.79
N THR A 478 9.91 8.30 10.87
CA THR A 478 8.59 8.06 10.27
C THR A 478 8.35 8.99 9.09
N PHE A 479 7.95 8.38 7.98
CA PHE A 479 7.49 9.03 6.77
C PHE A 479 5.97 9.21 6.81
N VAL A 480 5.50 10.41 6.49
CA VAL A 480 4.09 10.73 6.26
C VAL A 480 3.95 11.32 4.87
N GLU A 481 3.04 10.79 4.06
CA GLU A 481 2.62 11.36 2.79
C GLU A 481 1.23 11.93 2.95
N ILE A 482 0.99 13.16 2.52
CA ILE A 482 -0.35 13.76 2.44
C ILE A 482 -0.64 13.92 0.95
N ALA A 483 -1.58 13.12 0.45
CA ALA A 483 -1.93 13.12 -0.97
C ALA A 483 -2.59 14.44 -1.40
N PRO A 484 -2.42 14.84 -2.68
CA PRO A 484 -3.10 16.00 -3.25
C PRO A 484 -4.61 15.96 -3.01
N GLY A 485 -5.19 17.09 -2.65
CA GLY A 485 -6.62 17.24 -2.38
C GLY A 485 -6.98 17.19 -0.89
N ASN A 486 -6.12 16.64 -0.03
CA ASN A 486 -6.39 16.49 1.40
C ASN A 486 -6.09 17.76 2.21
N GLU A 487 -6.90 17.99 3.24
CA GLU A 487 -6.67 19.02 4.24
C GLU A 487 -5.83 18.45 5.38
N TYR A 488 -4.79 19.18 5.78
CA TYR A 488 -3.92 18.75 6.87
C TYR A 488 -3.51 19.90 7.79
N ALA A 489 -3.18 19.54 9.02
CA ALA A 489 -2.55 20.43 10.00
C ALA A 489 -1.43 19.67 10.72
N ILE A 490 -0.38 20.38 11.14
CA ILE A 490 0.68 19.78 11.97
C ILE A 490 0.86 20.58 13.25
N ALA A 491 1.20 19.87 14.32
CA ALA A 491 1.48 20.45 15.61
C ALA A 491 2.54 19.62 16.34
N ASN A 492 3.18 20.23 17.34
CA ASN A 492 4.04 19.52 18.28
C ASN A 492 3.41 19.60 19.66
N PHE A 493 2.71 18.54 20.05
CA PHE A 493 2.16 18.38 21.40
C PHE A 493 3.09 17.58 22.31
N GLY A 494 4.25 17.16 21.78
CA GLY A 494 5.34 16.53 22.50
C GLY A 494 6.02 17.46 23.50
N THR A 495 6.91 16.89 24.31
CA THR A 495 7.71 17.66 25.27
C THR A 495 9.08 18.10 24.72
N GLU A 496 9.49 17.53 23.59
CA GLU A 496 10.75 17.81 22.90
C GLU A 496 10.47 18.59 21.62
N GLU A 497 11.46 19.35 21.15
CA GLU A 497 11.36 20.01 19.84
C GLU A 497 11.31 18.95 18.74
N VAL A 498 10.50 19.19 17.71
CA VAL A 498 10.43 18.34 16.52
C VAL A 498 11.35 18.91 15.46
N GLU A 499 12.17 18.07 14.86
CA GLU A 499 12.86 18.36 13.61
C GLU A 499 12.29 17.47 12.50
N SER A 500 12.00 18.07 11.34
CA SER A 500 11.42 17.33 10.23
C SER A 500 11.80 17.90 8.86
N LEU A 501 11.86 17.01 7.88
CA LEU A 501 11.97 17.31 6.47
C LEU A 501 10.59 17.44 5.86
N ALA A 502 10.42 18.42 4.97
CA ALA A 502 9.20 18.64 4.21
C ALA A 502 9.49 18.69 2.71
N VAL A 503 8.91 17.75 1.95
CA VAL A 503 9.06 17.70 0.48
C VAL A 503 7.70 17.97 -0.16
N SER A 504 7.66 18.88 -1.14
CA SER A 504 6.46 19.14 -1.94
C SER A 504 6.73 18.69 -3.36
N ILE A 505 5.85 17.83 -3.90
CA ILE A 505 5.98 17.26 -5.24
C ILE A 505 4.70 17.56 -6.02
N PRO A 506 4.78 18.37 -7.09
CA PRO A 506 3.62 18.66 -7.91
C PRO A 506 3.01 17.40 -8.49
N GLN A 507 1.68 17.27 -8.33
CA GLN A 507 0.93 16.21 -8.99
C GLN A 507 1.03 16.44 -10.51
N LYS A 508 1.57 15.47 -11.24
CA LYS A 508 1.71 15.63 -12.70
C LYS A 508 0.51 15.10 -13.44
N ASN A 509 -0.32 14.27 -12.81
CA ASN A 509 -1.38 13.51 -13.48
C ASN A 509 -0.79 12.87 -14.74
N LEU A 510 0.33 12.17 -14.57
CA LEU A 510 0.95 11.50 -15.70
C LEU A 510 -0.04 10.45 -16.18
N GLU A 511 -0.75 10.78 -17.26
CA GLU A 511 -1.36 9.78 -18.13
C GLU A 511 -0.26 8.74 -18.39
N PRO A 512 -0.50 7.44 -18.11
CA PRO A 512 0.43 6.38 -18.46
C PRO A 512 0.94 6.65 -19.87
N ALA A 513 2.27 6.72 -20.05
CA ALA A 513 2.83 7.19 -21.30
C ALA A 513 2.19 6.39 -22.46
N PRO A 514 1.47 7.04 -23.40
CA PRO A 514 0.75 6.31 -24.42
C PRO A 514 1.75 5.46 -25.18
N ILE A 515 1.45 4.17 -25.23
CA ILE A 515 2.27 3.18 -25.92
C ILE A 515 2.58 3.72 -27.33
N PRO A 516 3.87 3.83 -27.71
CA PRO A 516 4.21 4.31 -29.03
C PRO A 516 3.43 3.52 -30.08
N SER A 517 2.72 4.21 -30.98
CA SER A 517 1.75 3.65 -31.94
C SER A 517 2.28 2.55 -32.87
N TYR A 518 3.56 2.17 -32.78
CA TYR A 518 4.15 1.01 -33.44
C TYR A 518 4.06 -0.30 -32.61
N LEU A 519 3.51 -0.25 -31.40
CA LEU A 519 3.28 -1.39 -30.51
C LEU A 519 1.81 -1.83 -30.48
N LYS A 520 1.08 -1.75 -31.60
CA LYS A 520 0.15 -2.86 -31.91
C LYS A 520 1.04 -4.08 -32.12
N PRO A 521 1.08 -5.10 -31.24
CA PRO A 521 2.11 -6.13 -31.31
C PRO A 521 1.75 -7.16 -32.38
N GLN A 522 1.83 -6.77 -33.65
CA GLN A 522 1.95 -7.69 -34.79
C GLN A 522 3.42 -7.93 -35.17
N GLY A 523 4.37 -7.43 -34.36
CA GLY A 523 5.81 -7.56 -34.55
C GLY A 523 6.46 -8.72 -33.78
N ASN A 524 7.71 -9.04 -34.12
CA ASN A 524 8.46 -10.10 -33.46
C ASN A 524 8.92 -9.70 -32.03
N LEU A 525 8.18 -10.11 -31.00
CA LEU A 525 8.57 -9.94 -29.60
C LEU A 525 9.81 -10.81 -29.24
N SER A 526 10.62 -10.43 -28.25
CA SER A 526 11.67 -11.32 -27.72
C SER A 526 11.13 -12.19 -26.57
N PRO A 527 11.71 -13.38 -26.29
CA PRO A 527 11.49 -14.04 -24.99
C PRO A 527 11.89 -13.08 -23.84
N ASN A 528 11.21 -13.14 -22.69
CA ASN A 528 11.44 -12.24 -21.54
C ASN A 528 11.04 -10.78 -21.76
N GLN A 529 10.23 -10.49 -22.78
CA GLN A 529 9.75 -9.13 -23.03
C GLN A 529 8.59 -8.78 -22.08
N ILE A 530 8.64 -7.55 -21.56
CA ILE A 530 7.54 -6.91 -20.83
C ILE A 530 6.66 -6.16 -21.84
N VAL A 531 5.34 -6.28 -21.71
CA VAL A 531 4.31 -5.70 -22.56
C VAL A 531 3.28 -5.01 -21.67
N PHE A 532 2.89 -3.79 -22.03
CA PHE A 532 1.78 -3.03 -21.45
C PHE A 532 0.79 -2.75 -22.59
N LEU A 533 -0.53 -2.88 -22.37
CA LEU A 533 -1.55 -2.78 -23.43
C LEU A 533 -2.29 -1.44 -23.44
N GLY A 534 -2.52 -0.84 -22.27
CA GLY A 534 -2.99 0.54 -22.12
C GLY A 534 -4.29 0.61 -21.30
N ASP A 535 -5.04 1.70 -21.43
CA ASP A 535 -6.26 1.95 -20.62
C ASP A 535 -7.57 1.65 -21.41
N GLU A 536 -7.48 0.88 -22.51
CA GLU A 536 -8.63 0.47 -23.33
C GLU A 536 -8.74 -1.06 -23.34
N ASP A 537 -9.96 -1.60 -23.51
CA ASP A 537 -10.17 -3.03 -23.74
C ASP A 537 -9.26 -3.59 -24.87
N ASP A 538 -8.32 -4.46 -24.49
CA ASP A 538 -7.24 -4.94 -25.32
C ASP A 538 -7.24 -6.45 -25.52
N ILE A 539 -6.54 -6.90 -26.57
CA ILE A 539 -6.42 -8.33 -26.90
C ILE A 539 -4.98 -8.69 -27.22
N PHE A 540 -4.40 -9.56 -26.38
CA PHE A 540 -3.02 -10.00 -26.50
C PHE A 540 -2.89 -11.51 -26.68
N TYR A 541 -2.61 -11.93 -27.93
CA TYR A 541 -2.35 -13.33 -28.26
C TYR A 541 -1.06 -13.52 -29.05
N GLN A 542 -0.10 -14.24 -28.47
CA GLN A 542 1.23 -14.49 -29.05
C GLN A 542 1.61 -15.98 -28.98
N PRO A 543 1.02 -16.85 -29.83
CA PRO A 543 1.08 -18.32 -29.69
C PRO A 543 2.47 -18.96 -29.76
N ASN A 544 3.47 -18.24 -30.30
CA ASN A 544 4.83 -18.75 -30.47
C ASN A 544 5.83 -18.12 -29.50
N ARG A 545 5.36 -17.38 -28.49
CA ARG A 545 6.20 -16.71 -27.49
C ARG A 545 6.15 -17.44 -26.16
N LYS A 546 7.09 -17.12 -25.28
CA LYS A 546 7.21 -17.71 -23.94
C LYS A 546 7.95 -16.74 -23.04
N ASN A 547 7.78 -16.89 -21.72
CA ASN A 547 8.40 -16.04 -20.71
C ASN A 547 8.08 -14.55 -20.89
N LEU A 548 6.90 -14.21 -21.40
CA LEU A 548 6.45 -12.83 -21.46
C LEU A 548 5.94 -12.38 -20.09
N ARG A 549 6.04 -11.07 -19.82
CA ARG A 549 5.25 -10.41 -18.77
C ARG A 549 4.34 -9.42 -19.46
N VAL A 550 3.03 -9.55 -19.26
CA VAL A 550 2.02 -8.74 -19.94
C VAL A 550 1.15 -8.13 -18.87
N TYR A 551 0.94 -6.83 -18.97
CA TYR A 551 0.09 -6.00 -18.14
C TYR A 551 -1.02 -5.46 -19.05
N GLY A 552 -2.26 -5.73 -18.68
CA GLY A 552 -3.44 -5.27 -19.37
C GLY A 552 -3.56 -3.76 -19.27
N GLY A 553 -3.84 -3.30 -18.05
CA GLY A 553 -3.98 -1.89 -17.69
C GLY A 553 -5.42 -1.65 -17.24
N GLU A 554 -5.99 -0.49 -17.54
CA GLU A 554 -7.44 -0.29 -17.34
C GLU A 554 -8.22 -0.89 -18.53
N GLY A 555 -9.40 -1.44 -18.26
CA GLY A 555 -10.32 -1.95 -19.29
C GLY A 555 -10.51 -3.46 -19.21
N ASN A 556 -11.42 -3.99 -20.03
CA ASN A 556 -11.76 -5.41 -20.00
C ASN A 556 -10.95 -6.19 -21.05
N ASP A 557 -9.81 -6.74 -20.64
CA ASP A 557 -8.78 -7.29 -21.51
C ASP A 557 -8.88 -8.78 -21.80
N GLU A 558 -8.26 -9.21 -22.91
CA GLU A 558 -8.23 -10.60 -23.36
C GLU A 558 -6.78 -11.07 -23.57
N LEU A 559 -6.19 -11.69 -22.55
CA LEU A 559 -4.78 -12.06 -22.47
C LEU A 559 -4.56 -13.57 -22.58
N TYR A 560 -3.66 -14.00 -23.48
CA TYR A 560 -3.43 -15.42 -23.74
C TYR A 560 -2.00 -15.88 -23.42
N ALA A 561 -1.90 -16.83 -22.49
CA ALA A 561 -0.65 -17.44 -22.07
C ALA A 561 -0.32 -18.69 -22.89
N THR A 562 0.96 -18.82 -23.18
CA THR A 562 1.58 -19.99 -23.81
C THR A 562 2.49 -20.74 -22.84
N GLN A 563 3.76 -20.36 -22.69
CA GLN A 563 4.71 -21.06 -21.82
C GLN A 563 5.48 -20.12 -20.90
N ASP A 564 5.42 -20.40 -19.60
CA ASP A 564 6.13 -19.70 -18.52
C ASP A 564 5.89 -18.17 -18.54
N ASN A 565 4.72 -17.72 -19.00
CA ASN A 565 4.37 -16.30 -19.03
C ASN A 565 3.78 -15.83 -17.70
N ARG A 566 3.77 -14.52 -17.49
CA ARG A 566 3.04 -13.85 -16.42
C ARG A 566 2.09 -12.85 -17.07
N LEU A 567 0.80 -12.99 -16.82
CA LEU A 567 -0.24 -12.10 -17.30
C LEU A 567 -0.88 -11.44 -16.08
N PHE A 568 -1.08 -10.14 -16.16
CA PHE A 568 -1.74 -9.29 -15.19
C PHE A 568 -2.86 -8.56 -15.93
N GLY A 569 -4.11 -8.77 -15.55
CA GLY A 569 -5.27 -8.07 -16.10
C GLY A 569 -5.26 -6.61 -15.68
N GLU A 570 -5.09 -6.38 -14.38
CA GLU A 570 -5.09 -5.09 -13.69
C GLU A 570 -6.50 -4.58 -13.38
N GLU A 571 -7.00 -3.48 -13.93
CA GLU A 571 -8.35 -2.97 -13.59
C GLU A 571 -9.35 -3.31 -14.68
N GLY A 572 -10.41 -4.07 -14.38
CA GLY A 572 -11.48 -4.37 -15.33
C GLY A 572 -12.03 -5.78 -15.17
N GLU A 573 -13.00 -6.16 -16.02
CA GLU A 573 -13.44 -7.57 -16.10
C GLU A 573 -12.65 -8.28 -17.20
N ASP A 574 -11.57 -8.96 -16.81
CA ASP A 574 -10.57 -9.51 -17.70
C ASP A 574 -10.77 -10.99 -18.02
N LEU A 575 -10.25 -11.42 -19.17
CA LEU A 575 -10.06 -12.82 -19.53
C LEU A 575 -8.58 -13.14 -19.66
N LEU A 576 -8.08 -14.01 -18.78
CA LEU A 576 -6.74 -14.55 -18.85
C LEU A 576 -6.77 -16.06 -19.17
N ASP A 577 -6.28 -16.46 -20.33
CA ASP A 577 -6.39 -17.83 -20.84
C ASP A 577 -5.03 -18.52 -21.07
N ALA A 578 -4.76 -19.57 -20.29
CA ALA A 578 -3.60 -20.46 -20.42
C ALA A 578 -3.94 -21.87 -20.95
N PHE A 579 -5.17 -22.12 -21.41
CA PHE A 579 -5.67 -23.46 -21.80
C PHE A 579 -4.78 -24.16 -22.82
N SER A 580 -4.32 -23.42 -23.84
CA SER A 580 -3.44 -23.94 -24.89
C SER A 580 -1.95 -23.91 -24.49
N GLY A 581 -1.66 -23.40 -23.31
CA GLY A 581 -0.33 -23.20 -22.76
C GLY A 581 0.28 -24.45 -22.10
N SER A 582 1.57 -24.36 -21.81
CA SER A 582 2.33 -25.39 -21.08
C SER A 582 3.46 -24.73 -20.31
N GLY A 583 3.75 -25.13 -19.08
CA GLY A 583 4.79 -24.49 -18.26
C GLY A 583 4.16 -23.90 -17.00
N ARG A 584 4.92 -23.14 -16.20
CA ARG A 584 4.38 -22.51 -15.00
C ARG A 584 3.99 -21.08 -15.33
N ASN A 585 2.82 -20.90 -15.94
CA ASN A 585 2.29 -19.55 -16.15
C ASN A 585 1.72 -19.00 -14.84
N LEU A 586 1.77 -17.68 -14.68
CA LEU A 586 1.05 -16.93 -13.66
C LEU A 586 0.00 -16.08 -14.36
N LEU A 587 -1.25 -16.22 -13.94
CA LEU A 587 -2.37 -15.40 -14.38
C LEU A 587 -2.92 -14.69 -13.13
N ASP A 588 -2.95 -13.38 -13.17
CA ASP A 588 -3.39 -12.51 -12.08
C ASP A 588 -4.47 -11.58 -12.65
N GLY A 589 -5.71 -11.71 -12.19
CA GLY A 589 -6.87 -10.97 -12.68
C GLY A 589 -6.71 -9.49 -12.32
N GLY A 590 -6.76 -9.18 -11.03
CA GLY A 590 -6.58 -7.83 -10.53
C GLY A 590 -7.84 -7.33 -9.84
N GLU A 591 -8.29 -6.12 -10.16
CA GLU A 591 -9.55 -5.58 -9.68
C GLU A 591 -10.65 -5.80 -10.72
N GLY A 592 -11.75 -6.45 -10.32
CA GLY A 592 -12.92 -6.71 -11.17
C GLY A 592 -13.34 -8.17 -11.13
N ASN A 593 -14.39 -8.51 -11.88
CA ASN A 593 -14.89 -9.90 -11.92
C ASN A 593 -14.25 -10.63 -13.09
N ASP A 594 -13.16 -11.35 -12.82
CA ASP A 594 -12.28 -11.87 -13.85
C ASP A 594 -12.57 -13.32 -14.22
N PHE A 595 -12.06 -13.70 -15.39
CA PHE A 595 -12.24 -15.02 -15.96
C PHE A 595 -10.89 -15.65 -16.30
N LEU A 596 -10.43 -16.54 -15.43
CA LEU A 596 -9.10 -17.14 -15.53
C LEU A 596 -9.20 -18.62 -15.93
N ILE A 597 -8.52 -18.99 -17.02
CA ILE A 597 -8.53 -20.37 -17.54
C ILE A 597 -7.13 -20.99 -17.39
N ALA A 598 -7.03 -22.01 -16.55
CA ALA A 598 -5.78 -22.71 -16.30
C ALA A 598 -5.44 -23.74 -17.38
N GLY A 599 -4.14 -23.88 -17.66
CA GLY A 599 -3.54 -25.03 -18.32
C GLY A 599 -2.99 -26.02 -17.30
N ASN A 600 -1.67 -26.19 -17.24
CA ASN A 600 -0.99 -27.22 -16.46
C ASN A 600 0.21 -26.67 -15.70
N LYS A 601 0.27 -26.88 -14.38
CA LYS A 601 1.24 -26.31 -13.43
C LYS A 601 1.21 -24.78 -13.36
N ASP A 602 0.06 -24.20 -13.66
CA ASP A 602 -0.14 -22.75 -13.64
C ASP A 602 -0.56 -22.27 -12.25
N GLN A 603 -0.33 -20.99 -11.99
CA GLN A 603 -0.85 -20.28 -10.84
C GLN A 603 -1.88 -19.26 -11.33
N LEU A 604 -3.08 -19.32 -10.77
CA LEU A 604 -4.15 -18.35 -11.01
C LEU A 604 -4.40 -17.59 -9.71
N VAL A 605 -4.58 -16.28 -9.84
CA VAL A 605 -4.91 -15.35 -8.76
C VAL A 605 -6.08 -14.53 -9.28
N GLY A 606 -7.26 -14.67 -8.67
CA GLY A 606 -8.45 -13.91 -9.03
C GLY A 606 -8.22 -12.43 -8.76
N GLY A 607 -8.24 -12.06 -7.48
CA GLY A 607 -7.94 -10.70 -7.05
C GLY A 607 -9.10 -10.14 -6.23
N ASP A 608 -9.48 -8.90 -6.49
CA ASP A 608 -10.64 -8.27 -5.87
C ASP A 608 -11.84 -8.38 -6.81
N GLY A 609 -12.89 -9.12 -6.44
CA GLY A 609 -14.10 -9.29 -7.24
C GLY A 609 -14.64 -10.72 -7.20
N ASP A 610 -15.81 -10.94 -7.81
CA ASP A 610 -16.42 -12.28 -7.88
C ASP A 610 -15.85 -13.04 -9.09
N ASP A 611 -14.74 -13.74 -8.89
CA ASP A 611 -13.96 -14.31 -9.99
C ASP A 611 -14.43 -15.70 -10.44
N THR A 612 -14.14 -16.02 -11.70
CA THR A 612 -14.38 -17.34 -12.28
C THR A 612 -13.06 -18.01 -12.70
N LEU A 613 -12.60 -18.96 -11.89
CA LEU A 613 -11.36 -19.68 -12.13
C LEU A 613 -11.65 -21.09 -12.65
N ILE A 614 -11.24 -21.38 -13.88
CA ILE A 614 -11.59 -22.60 -14.60
C ILE A 614 -10.39 -23.52 -14.81
N ILE A 615 -10.58 -24.76 -14.39
CA ILE A 615 -9.71 -25.89 -14.65
C ILE A 615 -10.34 -26.74 -15.75
N VAL A 616 -9.79 -26.66 -16.96
CA VAL A 616 -10.28 -27.37 -18.16
C VAL A 616 -9.44 -28.58 -18.54
N ASN A 617 -8.12 -28.50 -18.40
CA ASN A 617 -7.19 -29.62 -18.62
C ASN A 617 -5.86 -29.34 -17.94
N GLY A 618 -5.41 -30.25 -17.08
CA GLY A 618 -4.10 -30.12 -16.44
C GLY A 618 -4.14 -30.48 -14.97
N GLY A 619 -2.95 -30.63 -14.41
CA GLY A 619 -2.77 -30.98 -13.02
C GLY A 619 -1.63 -30.19 -12.41
N GLU A 620 -1.62 -30.13 -11.08
CA GLU A 620 -0.69 -29.36 -10.25
C GLU A 620 -0.83 -27.83 -10.42
N ASN A 621 -2.01 -27.34 -10.79
CA ASN A 621 -2.31 -25.90 -10.75
C ASN A 621 -2.55 -25.44 -9.29
N VAL A 622 -2.28 -24.17 -9.02
CA VAL A 622 -2.60 -23.52 -7.74
C VAL A 622 -3.50 -22.32 -8.02
N LEU A 623 -4.66 -22.28 -7.38
CA LEU A 623 -5.68 -21.26 -7.59
C LEU A 623 -5.88 -20.51 -6.28
N TYR A 624 -5.94 -19.18 -6.39
CA TYR A 624 -6.30 -18.24 -5.33
C TYR A 624 -7.50 -17.45 -5.85
N GLY A 625 -8.61 -17.48 -5.12
CA GLY A 625 -9.76 -16.62 -5.41
C GLY A 625 -9.50 -15.19 -4.89
N ASN A 626 -8.95 -15.11 -3.68
CA ASN A 626 -8.81 -13.91 -2.86
C ASN A 626 -10.16 -13.31 -2.43
N ALA A 627 -10.44 -12.04 -2.74
CA ALA A 627 -11.53 -11.31 -2.13
C ALA A 627 -12.75 -11.29 -3.06
N GLY A 628 -13.83 -11.93 -2.65
CA GLY A 628 -15.09 -11.95 -3.41
C GLY A 628 -15.77 -13.31 -3.34
N ALA A 629 -16.89 -13.47 -4.04
CA ALA A 629 -17.63 -14.72 -4.11
C ALA A 629 -17.18 -15.58 -5.29
N ASP A 630 -16.08 -16.30 -5.10
CA ASP A 630 -15.37 -16.93 -6.21
C ASP A 630 -15.95 -18.28 -6.65
N GLN A 631 -15.77 -18.55 -7.94
CA GLN A 631 -16.22 -19.78 -8.58
C GLN A 631 -15.03 -20.60 -9.08
N PHE A 632 -14.76 -21.72 -8.42
CA PHE A 632 -13.73 -22.68 -8.83
C PHE A 632 -14.35 -23.80 -9.67
N TRP A 633 -14.18 -23.73 -10.99
CA TRP A 633 -14.75 -24.68 -11.93
C TRP A 633 -13.80 -25.83 -12.24
N ILE A 634 -14.17 -27.05 -11.82
CA ILE A 634 -13.51 -28.29 -12.19
C ILE A 634 -14.29 -28.93 -13.33
N VAL A 635 -13.79 -28.78 -14.55
CA VAL A 635 -14.51 -29.17 -15.76
C VAL A 635 -13.81 -30.34 -16.44
N ASN A 636 -14.55 -31.42 -16.69
CA ASN A 636 -14.10 -32.50 -17.57
C ASN A 636 -15.03 -32.66 -18.76
N GLY A 637 -14.94 -31.75 -19.73
CA GLY A 637 -15.81 -31.70 -20.89
C GLY A 637 -16.20 -30.27 -21.23
N ARG A 638 -17.50 -30.03 -21.45
CA ARG A 638 -18.02 -28.72 -21.84
C ARG A 638 -18.32 -27.88 -20.58
N ILE A 639 -17.80 -26.65 -20.55
CA ILE A 639 -18.27 -25.61 -19.63
C ILE A 639 -19.76 -25.36 -19.94
N PRO A 640 -20.66 -25.36 -18.95
CA PRO A 640 -22.09 -25.16 -19.21
C PRO A 640 -22.35 -23.83 -19.92
N ASP A 641 -23.39 -23.79 -20.77
CA ASP A 641 -23.80 -22.57 -21.50
C ASP A 641 -24.27 -21.44 -20.59
N THR A 642 -24.34 -21.67 -19.28
CA THR A 642 -24.68 -20.68 -18.24
C THR A 642 -23.49 -19.87 -17.77
N VAL A 643 -22.26 -20.30 -18.07
CA VAL A 643 -21.06 -19.49 -17.82
C VAL A 643 -20.97 -18.47 -18.95
N PRO A 644 -21.04 -17.16 -18.67
CA PRO A 644 -20.86 -16.13 -19.70
C PRO A 644 -19.53 -16.33 -20.41
N ASP A 645 -19.48 -16.18 -21.73
CA ASP A 645 -18.23 -16.12 -22.49
C ASP A 645 -17.84 -14.63 -22.54
N PRO A 646 -16.85 -14.18 -21.73
CA PRO A 646 -16.52 -12.77 -21.63
C PRO A 646 -15.69 -12.28 -22.82
N ARG A 647 -15.30 -13.18 -23.73
CA ARG A 647 -14.43 -12.83 -24.87
C ARG A 647 -15.06 -11.77 -25.76
N GLN A 648 -14.29 -10.71 -25.97
CA GLN A 648 -14.65 -9.63 -26.85
C GLN A 648 -14.50 -10.03 -28.34
N VAL A 649 -13.65 -11.02 -28.67
CA VAL A 649 -13.42 -11.48 -30.05
C VAL A 649 -13.66 -12.98 -30.28
N ILE A 650 -14.55 -13.28 -31.24
CA ILE A 650 -15.25 -14.57 -31.41
C ILE A 650 -14.58 -15.57 -32.38
N ASP A 651 -13.32 -15.34 -32.79
CA ASP A 651 -12.65 -16.16 -33.83
C ASP A 651 -11.85 -17.35 -33.28
N GLN A 652 -11.77 -17.52 -31.96
CA GLN A 652 -11.20 -18.71 -31.30
C GLN A 652 -12.33 -19.60 -30.79
N PRO A 653 -12.32 -20.92 -31.02
CA PRO A 653 -13.28 -21.81 -30.38
C PRO A 653 -13.05 -21.76 -28.86
N PHE A 654 -14.08 -21.36 -28.08
CA PHE A 654 -14.09 -21.54 -26.63
C PHE A 654 -13.72 -22.99 -26.34
N PRO A 655 -12.95 -23.31 -25.28
CA PRO A 655 -12.54 -24.68 -25.02
C PRO A 655 -13.76 -25.58 -24.83
N PHE A 656 -14.18 -26.23 -25.91
CA PHE A 656 -15.01 -27.43 -25.91
C PHE A 656 -14.05 -28.61 -26.06
N PRO A 657 -13.28 -29.00 -25.04
CA PRO A 657 -12.46 -30.19 -25.20
C PRO A 657 -13.38 -31.37 -25.52
N ASP A 658 -13.03 -32.09 -26.59
CA ASP A 658 -13.45 -33.47 -26.74
C ASP A 658 -13.15 -34.20 -25.43
N LEU A 659 -14.14 -34.90 -24.88
CA LEU A 659 -14.12 -35.63 -23.60
C LEU A 659 -12.77 -36.33 -23.39
N ARG A 660 -11.84 -35.69 -22.66
CA ARG A 660 -10.62 -36.35 -22.22
C ARG A 660 -10.95 -37.19 -20.98
N PRO A 661 -10.27 -38.33 -20.77
CA PRO A 661 -10.41 -39.08 -19.53
C PRO A 661 -10.01 -38.21 -18.34
N LEU A 662 -10.79 -38.25 -17.26
CA LEU A 662 -10.44 -37.58 -16.02
C LEU A 662 -9.16 -38.20 -15.46
N GLU A 663 -8.12 -37.39 -15.31
CA GLU A 663 -6.84 -37.79 -14.72
C GLU A 663 -6.71 -37.22 -13.30
N ASP A 664 -5.81 -37.79 -12.51
CA ASP A 664 -5.52 -37.29 -11.15
C ASP A 664 -4.77 -35.96 -11.26
N THR A 665 -5.50 -34.87 -11.10
CA THR A 665 -5.00 -33.52 -11.41
C THR A 665 -4.14 -32.97 -10.28
N ARG A 666 -4.45 -33.26 -9.02
CA ARG A 666 -3.75 -32.69 -7.86
C ARG A 666 -3.67 -31.16 -7.89
N ASN A 667 -4.69 -30.50 -8.43
CA ASN A 667 -4.81 -29.04 -8.31
C ASN A 667 -5.01 -28.65 -6.86
N ILE A 668 -4.66 -27.41 -6.52
CA ILE A 668 -4.79 -26.83 -5.19
C ILE A 668 -5.66 -25.59 -5.32
N ILE A 669 -6.72 -25.52 -4.54
CA ILE A 669 -7.43 -24.28 -4.25
C ILE A 669 -6.89 -23.85 -2.88
N ALA A 670 -6.22 -22.71 -2.85
CA ALA A 670 -5.30 -22.37 -1.76
C ALA A 670 -5.98 -21.61 -0.60
N ASP A 671 -7.11 -20.98 -0.86
CA ASP A 671 -7.74 -19.98 0.00
C ASP A 671 -9.28 -20.07 0.06
N PHE A 672 -9.87 -21.19 -0.40
CA PHE A 672 -11.33 -21.41 -0.44
C PHE A 672 -12.04 -20.94 0.84
N GLU A 673 -12.89 -19.92 0.72
CA GLU A 673 -13.70 -19.38 1.80
C GLU A 673 -15.08 -20.06 1.84
N GLN A 674 -15.32 -20.84 2.89
CA GLN A 674 -16.58 -21.54 3.05
C GLN A 674 -17.76 -20.56 3.20
N GLY A 675 -18.83 -20.83 2.44
CA GLY A 675 -20.06 -20.06 2.47
C GLY A 675 -20.07 -18.85 1.53
N ILE A 676 -18.89 -18.38 1.12
CA ILE A 676 -18.70 -17.34 0.13
C ILE A 676 -18.44 -18.03 -1.21
N ASP A 677 -17.34 -18.76 -1.32
CA ASP A 677 -16.91 -19.42 -2.54
C ASP A 677 -17.76 -20.65 -2.89
N LYS A 678 -17.65 -21.07 -4.15
CA LYS A 678 -18.33 -22.24 -4.70
C LYS A 678 -17.40 -23.06 -5.58
N ILE A 679 -17.43 -24.38 -5.37
CA ILE A 679 -16.77 -25.34 -6.27
C ILE A 679 -17.79 -25.89 -7.26
N TYR A 680 -17.59 -25.60 -8.54
CA TYR A 680 -18.42 -26.10 -9.61
C TYR A 680 -17.80 -27.37 -10.21
N ILE A 681 -18.58 -28.45 -10.26
CA ILE A 681 -18.16 -29.70 -10.89
C ILE A 681 -19.06 -29.95 -12.09
N SER A 682 -18.46 -29.92 -13.29
CA SER A 682 -19.19 -30.02 -14.55
C SER A 682 -18.61 -31.08 -15.49
N GLY A 683 -19.49 -31.83 -16.15
CA GLY A 683 -19.11 -32.80 -17.19
C GLY A 683 -18.44 -34.08 -16.66
N VAL A 684 -18.38 -34.26 -15.34
CA VAL A 684 -17.74 -35.42 -14.72
C VAL A 684 -18.70 -36.62 -14.65
N SER A 685 -18.46 -37.62 -15.51
CA SER A 685 -19.30 -38.83 -15.57
C SER A 685 -19.45 -39.52 -14.21
N GLY A 686 -20.67 -39.64 -13.71
CA GLY A 686 -20.98 -40.34 -12.46
C GLY A 686 -20.91 -39.46 -11.20
N ILE A 687 -20.59 -38.17 -11.35
CA ILE A 687 -20.63 -37.17 -10.28
C ILE A 687 -21.72 -36.16 -10.62
N SER A 688 -22.80 -36.15 -9.84
CA SER A 688 -23.99 -35.31 -10.07
C SER A 688 -24.53 -34.66 -8.81
N LYS A 689 -23.98 -35.01 -7.65
CA LYS A 689 -24.36 -34.51 -6.34
C LYS A 689 -23.22 -34.74 -5.35
N PHE A 690 -23.31 -34.04 -4.21
CA PHE A 690 -22.30 -34.08 -3.14
C PHE A 690 -21.97 -35.50 -2.65
N ASP A 691 -22.98 -36.38 -2.51
CA ASP A 691 -22.77 -37.78 -2.07
C ASP A 691 -21.90 -38.62 -3.01
N ASP A 692 -21.73 -38.18 -4.26
CA ASP A 692 -20.90 -38.89 -5.24
C ASP A 692 -19.40 -38.62 -5.03
N LEU A 693 -19.06 -37.62 -4.20
CA LEU A 693 -17.69 -37.25 -3.84
C LEU A 693 -17.18 -38.04 -2.64
N LYS A 694 -15.85 -38.18 -2.58
CA LYS A 694 -15.12 -38.68 -1.42
C LYS A 694 -14.16 -37.59 -0.92
N PHE A 695 -14.09 -37.43 0.39
CA PHE A 695 -13.16 -36.50 1.01
C PHE A 695 -12.16 -37.26 1.87
N LEU A 696 -10.88 -36.96 1.70
CA LEU A 696 -9.80 -37.50 2.51
C LEU A 696 -8.88 -36.35 2.94
N PRO A 697 -8.18 -36.45 4.09
CA PRO A 697 -7.09 -35.53 4.39
C PRO A 697 -6.08 -35.52 3.23
N ALA A 698 -5.67 -34.33 2.82
CA ALA A 698 -4.71 -34.17 1.73
C ALA A 698 -3.36 -34.81 2.10
N PHE A 699 -2.63 -35.31 1.11
CA PHE A 699 -1.39 -36.06 1.32
C PHE A 699 -0.35 -35.27 2.13
N GLY A 700 -0.23 -35.57 3.42
CA GLY A 700 0.78 -34.99 4.31
C GLY A 700 0.31 -33.77 5.10
N ASP A 701 -0.92 -33.29 4.88
CA ASP A 701 -1.50 -32.17 5.62
C ASP A 701 -2.87 -32.55 6.19
N LEU A 702 -2.95 -32.60 7.52
CA LEU A 702 -4.17 -32.93 8.26
C LEU A 702 -5.17 -31.77 8.29
N ARG A 703 -4.77 -30.56 7.85
CA ARG A 703 -5.62 -29.38 7.78
C ARG A 703 -6.19 -29.11 6.40
N SER A 704 -5.90 -29.97 5.43
CA SER A 704 -6.32 -29.80 4.04
C SER A 704 -7.13 -31.02 3.57
N THR A 705 -8.01 -30.82 2.60
CA THR A 705 -8.94 -31.85 2.13
C THR A 705 -8.78 -32.12 0.64
N SER A 706 -8.55 -33.38 0.29
CA SER A 706 -8.65 -33.85 -1.10
C SER A 706 -10.11 -34.15 -1.44
N VAL A 707 -10.63 -33.49 -2.48
CA VAL A 707 -11.92 -33.78 -3.10
C VAL A 707 -11.69 -34.80 -4.20
N LEU A 708 -12.27 -35.99 -4.03
CA LEU A 708 -12.03 -37.15 -4.88
C LEU A 708 -13.31 -37.63 -5.57
N ALA A 709 -13.16 -38.14 -6.79
CA ALA A 709 -14.19 -38.86 -7.52
C ALA A 709 -13.80 -40.33 -7.69
N SER A 710 -14.75 -41.26 -7.52
CA SER A 710 -14.54 -42.69 -7.81
C SER A 710 -14.95 -43.04 -9.23
N LEU A 711 -13.96 -43.30 -10.10
CA LEU A 711 -14.16 -43.65 -11.51
C LEU A 711 -13.58 -45.04 -11.78
N ASP A 712 -14.42 -45.95 -12.28
CA ASP A 712 -14.05 -47.35 -12.59
C ASP A 712 -13.33 -48.10 -11.44
N GLY A 713 -13.67 -47.75 -10.19
CA GLY A 713 -13.08 -48.34 -8.99
C GLY A 713 -11.73 -47.75 -8.56
N LYS A 714 -11.29 -46.65 -9.20
CA LYS A 714 -10.12 -45.86 -8.82
C LYS A 714 -10.57 -44.48 -8.30
N ASP A 715 -9.99 -44.06 -7.19
CA ASP A 715 -10.19 -42.69 -6.68
C ASP A 715 -9.24 -41.74 -7.40
N ILE A 716 -9.78 -40.63 -7.90
CA ILE A 716 -9.09 -39.59 -8.68
C ILE A 716 -9.26 -38.26 -7.95
N SER A 717 -8.18 -37.50 -7.76
CA SER A 717 -8.27 -36.16 -7.18
C SER A 717 -8.80 -35.16 -8.20
N LEU A 718 -9.84 -34.44 -7.81
CA LEU A 718 -10.41 -33.32 -8.56
C LEU A 718 -9.68 -32.02 -8.20
N ALA A 719 -9.55 -31.77 -6.89
CA ALA A 719 -8.82 -30.65 -6.30
C ALA A 719 -8.47 -30.96 -4.83
N ASN A 720 -7.46 -30.28 -4.30
CA ASN A 720 -7.16 -30.22 -2.89
C ASN A 720 -7.49 -28.83 -2.37
N LEU A 721 -8.26 -28.76 -1.29
CA LEU A 721 -8.55 -27.52 -0.59
C LEU A 721 -7.53 -27.36 0.53
N SER A 722 -6.72 -26.30 0.45
CA SER A 722 -5.75 -25.97 1.47
C SER A 722 -6.46 -25.36 2.69
N GLY A 723 -6.12 -25.81 3.90
CA GLY A 723 -6.65 -25.20 5.12
C GLY A 723 -8.11 -25.53 5.48
N VAL A 724 -8.83 -26.23 4.61
CA VAL A 724 -10.24 -26.63 4.82
C VAL A 724 -10.34 -28.09 5.24
N LEU A 725 -11.02 -28.37 6.35
CA LEU A 725 -11.24 -29.74 6.82
C LEU A 725 -12.47 -30.39 6.17
N PHE A 726 -12.40 -31.70 5.93
CA PHE A 726 -13.47 -32.41 5.22
C PHE A 726 -14.81 -32.41 5.94
N ASN A 727 -14.79 -32.21 7.27
CA ASN A 727 -15.99 -32.14 8.10
C ASN A 727 -16.59 -30.73 8.16
N GLU A 728 -15.93 -29.74 7.56
CA GLU A 728 -16.46 -28.39 7.38
C GLU A 728 -17.29 -28.33 6.10
N LEU A 729 -16.86 -29.00 5.02
CA LEU A 729 -17.55 -29.03 3.73
C LEU A 729 -18.98 -29.57 3.78
N SER A 730 -19.87 -28.91 3.03
CA SER A 730 -21.28 -29.21 2.90
C SER A 730 -21.74 -29.23 1.45
N ALA A 731 -22.95 -29.74 1.19
CA ALA A 731 -23.55 -29.68 -0.15
C ALA A 731 -23.77 -28.23 -0.66
N GLY A 732 -23.76 -27.23 0.22
CA GLY A 732 -23.88 -25.82 -0.16
C GLY A 732 -22.61 -25.23 -0.75
N ASP A 733 -21.46 -25.90 -0.57
CA ASP A 733 -20.17 -25.46 -1.09
C ASP A 733 -19.92 -25.92 -2.54
N PHE A 734 -20.81 -26.78 -3.05
CA PHE A 734 -20.67 -27.43 -4.35
C PHE A 734 -21.87 -27.19 -5.25
N VAL A 735 -21.58 -26.94 -6.52
CA VAL A 735 -22.59 -26.88 -7.58
C VAL A 735 -22.26 -27.95 -8.62
N PHE A 736 -23.25 -28.74 -9.02
CA PHE A 736 -23.11 -29.83 -9.98
C PHE A 736 -23.87 -29.50 -11.26
N ALA A 737 -23.19 -29.56 -12.41
CA ALA A 737 -23.75 -29.20 -13.71
C ALA A 737 -23.59 -30.30 -14.77
#